data_AF-A0A9P3KVW4-F1
#
_entry.id   AF-A0A9P3KVW4-F1
#
_cell.length_a   1.000
_cell.length_b   1.000
_cell.length_c   1.000
_cell.angle_alpha   90.00
_cell.angle_beta   90.00
_cell.angle_gamma   90.00
#
_symmetry.space_group_name_H-M   'P 1'
#
loop_
_entity.id
_entity.type
_entity.pdbx_description
1 polymer ?
#
loop_
_entity_poly.entity_id
_entity_poly.type
_entity_poly.pdbx_seq_one_letter_code
_entity_poly.pdbx_strand_id
1 'polypeptide(L)'
;MGMALCRRAVLGSAFPRPSAIRAAAARLSASPRLFSSARDGFLLPSPRRIPPPASRVALVSAAAAPPRHIHTPSSARSFRASLCGARALAGIGGGNTQLLSAARSGDRGAGSGAIRGVANCAGKGAGDAQLRSAEGKDGAGVVRSSAAPGGAEGGSEGRGKGRGGKKSRSSYGAEHIQVLEGLEPVRRRPGMYIGSTGPRGLHHLVYEVVDNAIDEAQAGHATTVEVLLGADGSVCVTDNGRGIPTDIHPSTGKSALETVLTVLHAGGKFGGDSSGYRVSGGLHGVGVSVVNALSQWLEAHVWRDGRQYSQRFERGISVGGMRVEEVAGAGVDEGEAQRTGTQIHFLPDPTVFTTTTSFDFTTIAARLRELAFLNPQVVIHLTEEAGRSVEFHFAGGLLEFVRWLNSEKAPMHDPQSVEMERDGVGVAIAWQWCSDAYSDNVVGYANSIRTSDGGTHIDGTKAAFTRTLNAAARKQRLLKEKEENLAGEHLREGLTCVVAVKVGNPEFEGQTKTRLGNPGVRRIVDAVVSEALTEFLDKNPAACEAILSKALDAYKAAEAAKKARELVRRKSVLKSAMLPGKLADCSCEDPAKSEVFIVEGDSAGGSTKQGRDRRFQAVLPLRGKILNVERKDDAAIYKNQELQNLILGLGLGLRGEEFDQRALRYHRIILLTDADVDGGHIRTLLLTFLFRYQRALFENGHVFVGVPPLYKVELARHAPVYCYTEAELQAHLRSLPASASPTLQRFKGLGEMMPVQLWETTLDPSQRRLKLITVEEAAQASVTLSVLMGDKVGPRKELIQTVGSKMAAAGMLDI
;
A
#
# COMPACT_ATOMS: atom_id res chain seq x y z
N MET A 1 30.41 20.22 -57.91
CA MET A 1 31.76 19.81 -57.46
C MET A 1 31.55 18.69 -56.44
N GLY A 2 31.45 17.44 -56.90
CA GLY A 2 32.56 16.48 -56.91
C GLY A 2 32.62 15.77 -55.55
N MET A 3 31.73 14.83 -55.23
CA MET A 3 31.72 13.39 -55.60
C MET A 3 32.91 12.60 -55.03
N ALA A 4 32.56 11.43 -54.44
CA ALA A 4 33.40 10.23 -54.25
C ALA A 4 34.42 10.23 -53.09
N LEU A 5 34.77 9.13 -52.41
CA LEU A 5 34.23 7.77 -52.18
C LEU A 5 35.32 7.03 -51.35
N CYS A 6 35.00 5.80 -50.92
CA CYS A 6 35.88 4.70 -50.48
C CYS A 6 36.22 4.63 -48.98
N ARG A 7 35.69 3.68 -48.19
CA ARG A 7 35.74 2.18 -48.22
C ARG A 7 37.09 1.58 -47.79
N ARG A 8 37.03 0.90 -46.62
CA ARG A 8 37.52 -0.45 -46.24
C ARG A 8 38.85 -0.99 -46.82
N ALA A 9 39.75 -1.39 -45.92
CA ALA A 9 40.44 -2.70 -45.81
C ALA A 9 41.23 -2.68 -44.46
N VAL A 10 41.00 -3.55 -43.45
CA VAL A 10 41.31 -5.00 -43.29
C VAL A 10 42.77 -5.36 -43.54
N LEU A 11 43.49 -5.62 -42.44
CA LEU A 11 44.65 -6.51 -42.17
C LEU A 11 45.07 -6.16 -40.72
N GLY A 12 45.29 -7.02 -39.72
CA GLY A 12 45.57 -8.44 -39.67
C GLY A 12 46.69 -8.64 -38.63
N SER A 13 46.41 -9.43 -37.59
CA SER A 13 47.35 -10.17 -36.72
C SER A 13 48.01 -9.55 -35.47
N ALA A 14 48.07 -10.42 -34.44
CA ALA A 14 49.04 -10.56 -33.35
C ALA A 14 48.68 -10.04 -31.93
N PHE A 15 48.12 -10.97 -31.13
CA PHE A 15 48.31 -11.09 -29.68
C PHE A 15 49.82 -11.24 -29.34
N PRO A 16 50.30 -10.80 -28.15
CA PRO A 16 50.25 -11.66 -26.96
C PRO A 16 50.10 -10.95 -25.58
N ARG A 17 49.45 -11.65 -24.63
CA ARG A 17 49.82 -11.69 -23.20
C ARG A 17 50.80 -12.88 -23.02
N PRO A 18 51.69 -13.01 -21.99
CA PRO A 18 51.36 -12.87 -20.55
C PRO A 18 52.50 -12.54 -19.55
N SER A 19 52.11 -12.42 -18.25
CA SER A 19 52.87 -12.71 -17.00
C SER A 19 54.09 -11.82 -16.66
N ALA A 20 54.52 -11.57 -15.42
CA ALA A 20 54.08 -11.70 -14.03
C ALA A 20 55.21 -11.04 -13.20
N ILE A 21 54.95 -10.51 -12.00
CA ILE A 21 55.80 -10.64 -10.79
C ILE A 21 55.13 -9.87 -9.63
N ARG A 22 55.01 -10.58 -8.51
CA ARG A 22 54.50 -10.15 -7.20
C ARG A 22 55.60 -9.48 -6.36
N ALA A 23 55.10 -8.72 -5.37
CA ALA A 23 55.64 -8.50 -4.01
C ALA A 23 56.26 -7.12 -3.72
N ALA A 24 55.57 -6.33 -2.89
CA ALA A 24 56.11 -5.80 -1.62
C ALA A 24 54.97 -5.21 -0.78
N ALA A 25 54.89 -5.62 0.49
CA ALA A 25 54.03 -5.07 1.52
C ALA A 25 54.86 -4.17 2.45
N ALA A 26 54.34 -3.00 2.84
CA ALA A 26 54.69 -2.25 4.07
C ALA A 26 53.77 -1.01 4.15
N ARG A 27 52.82 -0.97 5.09
CA ARG A 27 52.96 -0.33 6.42
C ARG A 27 53.35 1.15 6.34
N LEU A 28 52.39 2.06 6.54
CA LEU A 28 52.63 3.36 7.17
C LEU A 28 51.44 3.70 8.07
N SER A 29 51.61 3.40 9.36
CA SER A 29 50.94 4.01 10.49
C SER A 29 52.01 4.71 11.32
N ALA A 30 51.91 6.03 11.49
CA ALA A 30 52.56 6.79 12.57
C ALA A 30 52.03 8.23 12.62
N SER A 31 51.21 8.53 13.64
CA SER A 31 50.97 9.86 14.20
C SER A 31 52.11 10.21 15.20
N PRO A 32 52.01 11.23 16.09
CA PRO A 32 51.89 12.68 15.92
C PRO A 32 52.95 13.46 16.77
N ARG A 33 52.88 14.82 16.77
CA ARG A 33 52.94 15.76 17.94
C ARG A 33 53.82 17.02 17.77
N LEU A 34 53.39 18.06 18.53
CA LEU A 34 54.09 19.26 19.05
C LEU A 34 54.02 20.54 18.16
N PHE A 35 53.74 21.78 18.59
CA PHE A 35 53.76 22.55 19.86
C PHE A 35 52.69 23.70 19.77
N SER A 36 51.82 23.92 20.76
CA SER A 36 51.80 24.95 21.83
C SER A 36 51.62 26.46 21.51
N SER A 37 50.67 27.05 22.25
CA SER A 37 50.60 28.38 22.89
C SER A 37 50.76 29.67 22.06
N ALA A 38 49.73 30.54 22.08
CA ALA A 38 49.62 31.70 23.00
C ALA A 38 48.58 32.73 22.48
N ARG A 39 48.00 33.45 23.45
CA ARG A 39 47.00 34.52 23.34
C ARG A 39 47.57 35.78 22.67
N ASP A 40 46.76 36.47 21.85
CA ASP A 40 46.22 37.82 22.14
C ASP A 40 45.42 38.34 20.93
N GLY A 41 44.33 39.05 21.23
CA GLY A 41 43.26 39.37 20.29
C GLY A 41 43.49 40.62 19.44
N PHE A 42 42.64 40.77 18.42
CA PHE A 42 42.13 42.06 17.93
C PHE A 42 40.85 41.84 17.10
N LEU A 43 39.93 42.78 17.24
CA LEU A 43 38.56 42.78 16.70
C LEU A 43 38.46 42.60 15.17
N LEU A 44 37.42 41.89 14.71
CA LEU A 44 36.85 42.05 13.37
C LEU A 44 35.30 42.08 13.42
N PRO A 45 34.65 42.88 12.55
CA PRO A 45 33.24 43.24 12.65
C PRO A 45 32.30 42.25 11.93
N SER A 46 31.06 42.20 12.41
CA SER A 46 29.89 41.46 11.90
C SER A 46 29.62 41.59 10.38
N PRO A 47 29.14 40.53 9.70
CA PRO A 47 28.79 40.58 8.28
C PRO A 47 27.38 41.15 8.06
N ARG A 48 27.28 42.18 7.22
CA ARG A 48 26.02 42.73 6.71
C ARG A 48 25.56 42.00 5.45
N ARG A 49 24.24 41.86 5.39
CA ARG A 49 23.35 41.25 4.39
C ARG A 49 23.63 41.66 2.94
N ILE A 50 23.51 40.69 2.03
CA ILE A 50 23.42 40.87 0.58
C ILE A 50 21.93 40.80 0.16
N PRO A 51 21.39 41.78 -0.61
CA PRO A 51 20.01 41.77 -1.12
C PRO A 51 19.89 41.14 -2.54
N PRO A 52 18.67 40.80 -3.00
CA PRO A 52 18.46 40.03 -4.24
C PRO A 52 18.51 40.90 -5.51
N PRO A 53 18.68 40.32 -6.72
CA PRO A 53 18.88 41.08 -7.94
C PRO A 53 17.55 41.52 -8.57
N ALA A 54 17.49 42.81 -8.94
CA ALA A 54 16.49 43.36 -9.83
C ALA A 54 17.11 43.72 -11.19
N SER A 55 16.26 43.59 -12.20
CA SER A 55 16.42 43.84 -13.64
C SER A 55 17.01 45.21 -14.00
N ARG A 56 17.70 45.26 -15.16
CA ARG A 56 18.06 46.51 -15.85
C ARG A 56 17.45 46.57 -17.25
N VAL A 57 16.97 47.77 -17.55
CA VAL A 57 16.28 48.28 -18.75
C VAL A 57 17.25 49.14 -19.59
N ALA A 58 17.01 49.24 -20.90
CA ALA A 58 17.24 50.44 -21.73
C ALA A 58 16.25 50.40 -22.92
N LEU A 59 15.20 51.25 -22.99
CA LEU A 59 15.05 52.59 -23.62
C LEU A 59 15.49 52.65 -25.11
N VAL A 60 14.67 53.10 -26.08
CA VAL A 60 14.28 54.52 -26.37
C VAL A 60 13.04 54.66 -27.30
N SER A 61 12.16 55.66 -26.98
CA SER A 61 11.23 56.52 -27.81
C SER A 61 10.11 55.89 -28.68
N ALA A 62 8.90 56.43 -28.91
CA ALA A 62 8.32 57.79 -28.82
C ALA A 62 6.77 57.75 -28.64
N ALA A 63 6.19 58.92 -28.37
CA ALA A 63 4.83 59.22 -27.91
C ALA A 63 3.66 59.10 -28.92
N ALA A 64 2.42 58.90 -28.42
CA ALA A 64 1.24 59.73 -28.71
C ALA A 64 0.00 59.30 -27.88
N ALA A 65 -0.70 60.29 -27.32
CA ALA A 65 -1.90 60.18 -26.47
C ALA A 65 -3.22 60.23 -27.30
N PRO A 66 -4.41 59.99 -26.70
CA PRO A 66 -5.67 59.76 -27.40
C PRO A 66 -6.56 61.02 -27.52
N PRO A 67 -7.63 61.02 -28.33
CA PRO A 67 -8.65 62.07 -28.24
C PRO A 67 -10.01 61.59 -27.73
N ARG A 68 -10.70 62.49 -27.02
CA ARG A 68 -12.12 62.47 -26.63
C ARG A 68 -12.92 63.41 -27.54
N HIS A 69 -14.17 63.01 -27.82
CA HIS A 69 -15.44 63.75 -28.06
C HIS A 69 -15.50 65.05 -28.89
N ILE A 70 -16.53 65.15 -29.77
CA ILE A 70 -17.62 66.18 -29.73
C ILE A 70 -18.68 66.03 -30.88
N HIS A 71 -19.96 66.13 -30.49
CA HIS A 71 -21.25 66.56 -31.11
C HIS A 71 -21.81 66.12 -32.52
N THR A 72 -22.99 65.46 -32.44
CA THR A 72 -24.35 65.60 -33.11
C THR A 72 -24.56 66.66 -34.23
N PRO A 73 -25.57 66.56 -35.17
CA PRO A 73 -26.98 66.13 -34.92
C PRO A 73 -27.85 65.52 -36.08
N SER A 74 -29.08 65.10 -35.71
CA SER A 74 -30.39 65.33 -36.41
C SER A 74 -30.92 64.45 -37.58
N SER A 75 -32.25 64.23 -37.50
CA SER A 75 -33.28 63.73 -38.46
C SER A 75 -33.52 62.21 -38.48
N ALA A 76 -34.68 61.60 -38.17
CA ALA A 76 -36.14 61.87 -38.23
C ALA A 76 -36.86 61.15 -39.39
N ARG A 77 -38.04 60.58 -39.07
CA ARG A 77 -39.10 59.92 -39.87
C ARG A 77 -38.97 58.40 -40.05
N SER A 78 -39.77 57.55 -39.39
CA SER A 78 -41.23 57.30 -39.50
C SER A 78 -41.65 56.69 -40.84
N PHE A 79 -42.12 55.43 -40.84
CA PHE A 79 -43.39 55.04 -41.47
C PHE A 79 -43.89 53.71 -40.91
N ARG A 80 -45.21 53.54 -41.00
CA ARG A 80 -46.11 52.73 -40.18
C ARG A 80 -46.90 51.79 -41.11
N ALA A 81 -47.35 50.65 -40.56
CA ALA A 81 -48.51 49.86 -40.99
C ALA A 81 -48.37 49.07 -42.32
N SER A 82 -49.07 47.95 -42.60
CA SER A 82 -50.26 47.36 -41.99
C SER A 82 -50.58 45.99 -42.64
N LEU A 83 -51.43 45.19 -41.95
CA LEU A 83 -52.46 44.26 -42.48
C LEU A 83 -51.98 42.98 -43.21
N CYS A 84 -52.62 41.80 -43.17
CA CYS A 84 -53.88 41.23 -42.67
C CYS A 84 -53.68 39.67 -42.76
N GLY A 85 -54.39 38.73 -42.15
CA GLY A 85 -55.68 38.68 -41.47
C GLY A 85 -55.75 37.37 -40.63
N ALA A 86 -56.57 37.26 -39.58
CA ALA A 86 -58.03 37.22 -39.53
C ALA A 86 -58.61 35.77 -39.60
N ARG A 87 -59.05 35.27 -38.43
CA ARG A 87 -60.33 34.55 -38.13
C ARG A 87 -60.20 33.93 -36.71
N ALA A 88 -60.90 34.37 -35.64
CA ALA A 88 -62.36 34.32 -35.35
C ALA A 88 -62.86 32.86 -35.26
N LEU A 89 -63.58 32.33 -34.26
CA LEU A 89 -64.50 32.76 -33.18
C LEU A 89 -64.41 31.72 -32.02
N ALA A 90 -64.53 32.01 -30.71
CA ALA A 90 -65.69 32.40 -29.89
C ALA A 90 -66.91 31.44 -29.92
N GLY A 91 -67.32 30.93 -28.75
CA GLY A 91 -68.75 30.80 -28.42
C GLY A 91 -69.32 29.44 -28.00
N ILE A 92 -69.52 29.26 -26.69
CA ILE A 92 -70.80 28.94 -26.02
C ILE A 92 -71.57 27.63 -26.39
N GLY A 93 -71.81 26.79 -25.38
CA GLY A 93 -73.19 26.38 -25.02
C GLY A 93 -73.59 24.89 -25.06
N GLY A 94 -73.94 24.36 -23.86
CA GLY A 94 -74.95 23.31 -23.62
C GLY A 94 -74.54 21.85 -23.90
N GLY A 95 -74.88 20.84 -23.10
CA GLY A 95 -75.68 20.75 -21.88
C GLY A 95 -75.73 19.31 -21.34
N ASN A 96 -75.87 19.20 -20.02
CA ASN A 96 -76.47 18.14 -19.20
C ASN A 96 -76.78 16.75 -19.79
N THR A 97 -76.33 15.70 -19.11
CA THR A 97 -77.25 14.86 -18.29
C THR A 97 -76.50 13.95 -17.29
N GLN A 98 -76.85 14.12 -16.00
CA GLN A 98 -77.08 13.09 -14.96
C GLN A 98 -75.88 12.20 -14.49
N LEU A 99 -75.59 11.99 -13.19
CA LEU A 99 -76.41 11.95 -11.98
C LEU A 99 -75.59 12.23 -10.69
N LEU A 100 -76.28 12.81 -9.70
CA LEU A 100 -76.15 12.67 -8.24
C LEU A 100 -74.89 13.23 -7.54
N SER A 101 -75.00 14.47 -7.04
CA SER A 101 -75.30 14.85 -5.63
C SER A 101 -74.01 14.99 -4.80
N ALA A 102 -73.50 16.21 -4.63
CA ALA A 102 -73.84 17.16 -3.55
C ALA A 102 -73.35 16.68 -2.17
N ALA A 103 -72.72 17.46 -1.30
CA ALA A 103 -72.26 18.84 -1.32
C ALA A 103 -71.47 19.09 -0.01
N ARG A 104 -70.60 20.11 -0.03
CA ARG A 104 -70.37 21.12 1.04
C ARG A 104 -69.87 20.63 2.40
N SER A 105 -68.63 20.95 2.80
CA SER A 105 -68.14 22.25 3.30
C SER A 105 -68.72 22.67 4.66
N GLY A 106 -67.84 22.79 5.65
CA GLY A 106 -67.78 23.98 6.50
C GLY A 106 -68.45 23.91 7.87
N ASP A 107 -67.61 23.65 8.86
CA ASP A 107 -67.36 24.54 10.01
C ASP A 107 -68.08 24.30 11.36
N ARG A 108 -67.25 24.44 12.40
CA ARG A 108 -67.49 24.62 13.86
C ARG A 108 -67.83 23.40 14.75
N GLY A 109 -66.82 23.03 15.54
CA GLY A 109 -66.77 23.51 16.92
C GLY A 109 -67.05 22.52 18.05
N ALA A 110 -66.06 22.45 18.96
CA ALA A 110 -66.11 22.06 20.37
C ALA A 110 -65.92 20.59 20.77
N GLY A 111 -64.90 20.37 21.62
CA GLY A 111 -65.10 19.62 22.86
C GLY A 111 -64.26 18.35 23.06
N SER A 112 -63.44 18.37 24.12
CA SER A 112 -62.81 17.24 24.81
C SER A 112 -61.61 16.58 24.11
N GLY A 113 -60.41 16.46 24.71
CA GLY A 113 -60.09 16.34 26.13
C GLY A 113 -59.70 14.89 26.42
N ALA A 114 -58.38 14.67 26.54
CA ALA A 114 -57.68 13.58 27.24
C ALA A 114 -58.05 12.11 26.95
N ILE A 115 -57.10 11.34 26.39
CA ILE A 115 -56.96 9.91 26.72
C ILE A 115 -55.49 9.60 27.04
N ARG A 116 -55.24 9.37 28.33
CA ARG A 116 -54.08 8.65 28.89
C ARG A 116 -54.57 7.26 29.28
N GLY A 117 -53.79 6.23 28.99
CA GLY A 117 -53.50 5.15 29.93
C GLY A 117 -54.32 3.85 29.86
N VAL A 118 -53.58 2.77 29.59
CA VAL A 118 -53.58 1.45 30.28
C VAL A 118 -54.85 0.57 30.22
N ALA A 119 -54.75 -0.58 29.54
CA ALA A 119 -54.78 -1.94 30.15
C ALA A 119 -55.23 -3.06 29.16
N ASN A 120 -54.38 -4.10 29.09
CA ASN A 120 -54.66 -5.54 29.13
C ASN A 120 -55.29 -6.37 27.97
N CYS A 121 -54.47 -7.37 27.57
CA CYS A 121 -54.68 -8.83 27.56
C CYS A 121 -55.34 -9.56 26.36
N ALA A 122 -54.54 -10.43 25.72
CA ALA A 122 -54.66 -11.92 25.60
C ALA A 122 -54.12 -12.41 24.22
N GLY A 123 -52.97 -13.10 24.14
CA GLY A 123 -52.78 -14.59 24.17
C GLY A 123 -52.48 -15.11 22.73
N LYS A 124 -51.56 -16.03 22.37
CA LYS A 124 -50.80 -17.12 23.02
C LYS A 124 -49.55 -17.52 22.17
N GLY A 125 -48.48 -17.97 22.85
CA GLY A 125 -47.52 -19.08 22.57
C GLY A 125 -46.65 -19.07 21.30
N ALA A 126 -45.40 -19.56 21.24
CA ALA A 126 -44.39 -20.16 22.11
C ALA A 126 -43.07 -20.19 21.26
N GLY A 127 -41.82 -20.27 21.72
CA GLY A 127 -41.18 -20.33 23.03
C GLY A 127 -39.67 -20.03 22.83
N ASP A 128 -39.02 -19.54 23.88
CA ASP A 128 -37.61 -19.14 23.89
C ASP A 128 -36.97 -19.66 25.19
N ALA A 129 -35.71 -20.11 25.12
CA ALA A 129 -34.94 -20.53 26.30
C ALA A 129 -33.74 -19.61 26.46
N GLN A 130 -33.79 -18.78 27.50
CA GLN A 130 -32.77 -17.81 27.86
C GLN A 130 -32.14 -18.16 29.21
N LEU A 131 -30.86 -17.80 29.28
CA LEU A 131 -29.96 -17.72 30.42
C LEU A 131 -30.49 -16.99 31.67
N ARG A 132 -29.92 -17.40 32.83
CA ARG A 132 -29.29 -16.64 33.94
C ARG A 132 -29.94 -16.62 35.33
N SER A 133 -29.02 -16.47 36.30
CA SER A 133 -29.09 -16.00 37.70
C SER A 133 -29.24 -17.06 38.79
N ALA A 134 -28.73 -16.92 40.02
CA ALA A 134 -27.59 -16.21 40.65
C ALA A 134 -27.60 -16.64 42.15
N GLU A 135 -26.50 -16.36 42.87
CA GLU A 135 -26.37 -16.28 44.34
C GLU A 135 -26.25 -17.56 45.18
N GLY A 136 -25.38 -17.50 46.20
CA GLY A 136 -24.90 -18.64 46.97
C GLY A 136 -25.04 -18.51 48.48
N LYS A 137 -24.38 -19.42 49.22
CA LYS A 137 -23.83 -19.26 50.57
C LYS A 137 -23.18 -20.55 51.08
N ASP A 138 -22.03 -20.34 51.71
CA ASP A 138 -21.25 -21.10 52.71
C ASP A 138 -21.62 -22.55 53.09
N GLY A 139 -20.59 -23.40 53.18
CA GLY A 139 -20.63 -24.68 53.87
C GLY A 139 -19.35 -25.49 53.72
N ALA A 140 -18.54 -25.52 54.79
CA ALA A 140 -17.30 -26.26 54.94
C ALA A 140 -17.44 -27.80 54.78
N GLY A 141 -16.34 -28.49 54.50
CA GLY A 141 -16.26 -29.94 54.77
C GLY A 141 -15.26 -30.71 53.93
N VAL A 142 -14.17 -31.11 54.56
CA VAL A 142 -13.05 -31.91 54.06
C VAL A 142 -13.40 -33.41 54.05
N VAL A 143 -12.58 -34.22 53.35
CA VAL A 143 -12.13 -35.60 53.70
C VAL A 143 -12.78 -36.78 52.94
N ARG A 144 -11.92 -37.40 52.08
CA ARG A 144 -11.61 -38.86 51.91
C ARG A 144 -12.77 -39.82 51.60
N SER A 145 -12.62 -41.02 51.03
CA SER A 145 -11.57 -41.84 50.41
C SER A 145 -12.28 -43.15 49.99
N SER A 146 -11.50 -44.11 49.47
CA SER A 146 -11.80 -45.56 49.44
C SER A 146 -12.71 -46.02 48.31
N ALA A 147 -12.60 -47.24 47.81
CA ALA A 147 -11.57 -48.28 47.73
C ALA A 147 -12.22 -49.37 46.85
N ALA A 148 -11.40 -50.25 46.28
CA ALA A 148 -11.84 -51.41 45.50
C ALA A 148 -12.79 -52.35 46.29
N PRO A 149 -13.51 -53.23 45.59
CA PRO A 149 -13.07 -54.63 45.45
C PRO A 149 -13.23 -55.14 43.99
N GLY A 150 -12.60 -56.21 43.50
CA GLY A 150 -12.45 -57.57 44.03
C GLY A 150 -13.36 -58.50 43.20
N GLY A 151 -12.79 -59.42 42.42
CA GLY A 151 -13.46 -60.12 41.31
C GLY A 151 -14.05 -61.50 41.59
N ALA A 152 -14.52 -62.19 40.53
CA ALA A 152 -14.56 -63.65 40.35
C ALA A 152 -15.12 -64.07 38.96
N GLU A 153 -14.36 -64.95 38.29
CA GLU A 153 -14.68 -66.17 37.50
C GLU A 153 -15.80 -66.28 36.42
N GLY A 154 -15.48 -67.02 35.35
CA GLY A 154 -16.41 -67.84 34.55
C GLY A 154 -16.34 -67.67 33.03
N GLY A 155 -15.79 -68.65 32.29
CA GLY A 155 -15.43 -68.53 30.86
C GLY A 155 -16.46 -69.01 29.82
N SER A 156 -16.10 -68.86 28.53
CA SER A 156 -16.31 -69.84 27.44
C SER A 156 -15.69 -69.34 26.13
N GLU A 157 -15.35 -70.29 25.25
CA GLU A 157 -14.47 -70.20 24.08
C GLU A 157 -15.06 -69.49 22.85
N GLY A 158 -14.17 -69.00 21.97
CA GLY A 158 -14.52 -68.58 20.61
C GLY A 158 -13.36 -67.95 19.84
N ARG A 159 -12.61 -68.77 19.08
CA ARG A 159 -11.49 -68.37 18.20
C ARG A 159 -11.91 -67.37 17.12
N GLY A 160 -11.15 -66.29 16.96
CA GLY A 160 -11.11 -65.45 15.77
C GLY A 160 -9.85 -64.59 15.71
N LYS A 161 -8.88 -64.96 14.86
CA LYS A 161 -7.64 -64.20 14.62
C LYS A 161 -7.96 -62.84 13.99
N GLY A 162 -7.73 -61.75 14.73
CA GLY A 162 -7.66 -60.38 14.22
C GLY A 162 -6.34 -59.74 14.64
N ARG A 163 -5.56 -59.28 13.67
CA ARG A 163 -4.22 -58.67 13.83
C ARG A 163 -4.19 -57.64 14.97
N GLY A 164 -3.32 -57.86 15.96
CA GLY A 164 -3.05 -56.91 17.03
C GLY A 164 -2.38 -55.65 16.52
N GLY A 165 -3.18 -54.64 16.19
CA GLY A 165 -2.71 -53.25 16.20
C GLY A 165 -2.59 -52.81 17.65
N LYS A 166 -1.35 -52.55 18.12
CA LYS A 166 -1.12 -51.80 19.36
C LYS A 166 -1.81 -50.44 19.22
N LYS A 167 -3.02 -50.29 19.77
CA LYS A 167 -3.56 -48.96 20.08
C LYS A 167 -2.81 -48.46 21.31
N SER A 168 -1.76 -47.67 21.10
CA SER A 168 -1.19 -46.85 22.17
C SER A 168 -2.28 -45.90 22.66
N ARG A 169 -2.87 -46.19 23.81
CA ARG A 169 -3.59 -45.16 24.57
C ARG A 169 -2.54 -44.13 24.98
N SER A 170 -2.47 -43.05 24.21
CA SER A 170 -1.73 -41.84 24.60
C SER A 170 -2.39 -41.32 25.88
N SER A 171 -1.78 -41.56 27.03
CA SER A 171 -2.22 -40.97 28.29
C SER A 171 -1.70 -39.54 28.32
N TYR A 172 -2.53 -38.59 27.89
CA TYR A 172 -2.25 -37.16 28.09
C TYR A 172 -2.45 -36.83 29.57
N GLY A 173 -1.36 -36.83 30.33
CA GLY A 173 -1.29 -36.42 31.74
C GLY A 173 -0.62 -35.05 31.94
N ALA A 174 -0.50 -34.61 33.20
CA ALA A 174 0.08 -33.31 33.56
C ALA A 174 1.54 -33.16 33.09
N GLU A 175 2.28 -34.24 33.02
CA GLU A 175 3.66 -34.33 32.51
C GLU A 175 3.81 -33.98 31.02
N HIS A 176 2.69 -33.95 30.27
CA HIS A 176 2.67 -33.50 28.88
C HIS A 176 2.41 -31.98 28.75
N ILE A 177 2.17 -31.28 29.87
CA ILE A 177 2.08 -29.82 29.91
C ILE A 177 3.49 -29.25 30.04
N GLN A 178 3.99 -28.67 28.96
CA GLN A 178 5.29 -28.01 28.95
C GLN A 178 5.13 -26.54 29.35
N VAL A 179 5.77 -26.15 30.45
CA VAL A 179 5.94 -24.73 30.83
C VAL A 179 7.26 -24.24 30.24
N LEU A 180 7.20 -23.15 29.50
CA LEU A 180 8.37 -22.51 28.90
C LEU A 180 8.78 -21.32 29.76
N GLU A 181 10.01 -21.34 30.28
CA GLU A 181 10.53 -20.32 31.20
C GLU A 181 11.39 -19.26 30.46
N GLY A 182 11.50 -18.07 31.06
CA GLY A 182 12.32 -16.98 30.55
C GLY A 182 11.93 -16.55 29.13
N LEU A 183 12.90 -16.58 28.21
CA LEU A 183 12.72 -16.17 26.81
C LEU A 183 12.49 -17.34 25.84
N GLU A 184 12.42 -18.60 26.33
CA GLU A 184 12.12 -19.75 25.47
C GLU A 184 10.77 -19.62 24.72
N PRO A 185 9.67 -19.10 25.32
CA PRO A 185 8.41 -18.89 24.59
C PRO A 185 8.56 -18.04 23.34
N VAL A 186 9.43 -17.01 23.39
CA VAL A 186 9.69 -16.09 22.27
C VAL A 186 10.36 -16.83 21.12
N ARG A 187 11.39 -17.63 21.41
CA ARG A 187 12.11 -18.41 20.39
C ARG A 187 11.27 -19.52 19.77
N ARG A 188 10.37 -20.13 20.55
CA ARG A 188 9.45 -21.17 20.05
C ARG A 188 8.34 -20.62 19.17
N ARG A 189 7.87 -19.41 19.45
CA ARG A 189 6.75 -18.77 18.73
C ARG A 189 7.05 -17.31 18.36
N PRO A 190 8.10 -17.04 17.56
CA PRO A 190 8.56 -15.68 17.25
C PRO A 190 7.48 -14.83 16.57
N GLY A 191 6.68 -15.41 15.67
CA GLY A 191 5.63 -14.68 14.95
C GLY A 191 4.57 -14.03 15.85
N MET A 192 4.36 -14.52 17.07
CA MET A 192 3.44 -13.89 18.03
C MET A 192 3.98 -12.56 18.58
N TYR A 193 5.30 -12.38 18.59
CA TYR A 193 5.97 -11.20 19.14
C TYR A 193 6.37 -10.21 18.07
N ILE A 194 6.89 -10.69 16.92
CA ILE A 194 7.43 -9.85 15.83
C ILE A 194 6.61 -9.94 14.53
N GLY A 195 5.45 -10.59 14.57
CA GLY A 195 4.53 -10.77 13.44
C GLY A 195 4.92 -11.88 12.45
N SER A 196 6.19 -11.96 12.05
CA SER A 196 6.67 -13.03 11.15
C SER A 196 8.16 -13.33 11.35
N THR A 197 8.66 -14.42 10.76
CA THR A 197 10.11 -14.75 10.71
C THR A 197 10.74 -14.44 9.35
N GLY A 198 10.02 -13.72 8.48
CA GLY A 198 10.51 -13.25 7.18
C GLY A 198 11.14 -11.84 7.27
N PRO A 199 11.37 -11.18 6.12
CA PRO A 199 11.98 -9.85 6.08
C PRO A 199 11.29 -8.83 6.97
N ARG A 200 9.94 -8.85 7.04
CA ARG A 200 9.18 -7.92 7.88
C ARG A 200 9.52 -8.05 9.37
N GLY A 201 9.57 -9.27 9.89
CA GLY A 201 9.91 -9.52 11.30
C GLY A 201 11.38 -9.23 11.61
N LEU A 202 12.28 -9.48 10.65
CA LEU A 202 13.70 -9.14 10.78
C LEU A 202 13.88 -7.62 10.99
N HIS A 203 13.30 -6.80 10.11
CA HIS A 203 13.37 -5.34 10.26
C HIS A 203 12.67 -4.84 11.54
N HIS A 204 11.64 -5.55 12.00
CA HIS A 204 10.94 -5.21 13.24
C HIS A 204 11.85 -5.29 14.47
N LEU A 205 12.88 -6.15 14.47
CA LEU A 205 13.90 -6.15 15.53
C LEU A 205 14.61 -4.80 15.64
N VAL A 206 14.99 -4.21 14.51
CA VAL A 206 15.62 -2.89 14.46
C VAL A 206 14.64 -1.83 14.96
N TYR A 207 13.37 -1.92 14.55
CA TYR A 207 12.34 -0.95 14.96
C TYR A 207 12.15 -0.94 16.47
N GLU A 208 12.13 -2.10 17.14
CA GLU A 208 11.97 -2.14 18.60
C GLU A 208 13.13 -1.48 19.35
N VAL A 209 14.37 -1.60 18.85
CA VAL A 209 15.53 -0.91 19.46
C VAL A 209 15.48 0.60 19.18
N VAL A 210 15.21 0.98 17.93
CA VAL A 210 15.11 2.39 17.53
C VAL A 210 13.95 3.09 18.24
N ASP A 211 12.79 2.46 18.36
CA ASP A 211 11.63 3.05 19.04
C ASP A 211 11.95 3.32 20.52
N ASN A 212 12.78 2.50 21.18
CA ASN A 212 13.26 2.79 22.53
C ASN A 212 14.17 4.02 22.60
N ALA A 213 15.07 4.19 21.62
CA ALA A 213 15.91 5.38 21.51
C ALA A 213 15.08 6.65 21.22
N ILE A 214 14.05 6.54 20.39
CA ILE A 214 13.11 7.63 20.13
C ILE A 214 12.29 7.97 21.38
N ASP A 215 11.89 6.99 22.20
CA ASP A 215 11.22 7.27 23.47
C ASP A 215 12.09 8.09 24.44
N GLU A 216 13.42 7.88 24.48
CA GLU A 216 14.35 8.75 25.22
C GLU A 216 14.36 10.19 24.67
N ALA A 217 14.31 10.31 23.35
CA ALA A 217 14.29 11.61 22.69
C ALA A 217 12.95 12.35 22.90
N GLN A 218 11.84 11.62 22.94
CA GLN A 218 10.52 12.17 23.26
C GLN A 218 10.40 12.62 24.71
N ALA A 219 11.10 11.95 25.62
CA ALA A 219 11.26 12.38 27.00
C ALA A 219 12.19 13.60 27.14
N GLY A 220 12.83 14.06 26.06
CA GLY A 220 13.70 15.23 26.02
C GLY A 220 15.14 14.96 26.48
N HIS A 221 15.55 13.69 26.52
CA HIS A 221 16.87 13.30 27.00
C HIS A 221 17.85 12.91 25.91
N ALA A 222 17.38 12.56 24.71
CA ALA A 222 18.21 12.27 23.55
C ALA A 222 17.96 13.27 22.43
N THR A 223 19.01 13.57 21.67
CA THR A 223 18.97 14.44 20.47
C THR A 223 19.44 13.73 19.22
N THR A 224 20.19 12.64 19.38
CA THR A 224 20.85 11.94 18.27
C THR A 224 20.66 10.44 18.41
N VAL A 225 20.29 9.79 17.30
CA VAL A 225 20.21 8.33 17.18
C VAL A 225 21.03 7.89 15.99
N GLU A 226 21.92 6.93 16.18
CA GLU A 226 22.78 6.37 15.15
C GLU A 226 22.40 4.91 14.91
N VAL A 227 22.18 4.54 13.66
CA VAL A 227 21.90 3.17 13.22
C VAL A 227 22.98 2.75 12.25
N LEU A 228 23.76 1.73 12.61
CA LEU A 228 24.79 1.13 11.79
C LEU A 228 24.36 -0.27 11.35
N LEU A 229 24.36 -0.50 10.04
CA LEU A 229 24.20 -1.83 9.43
C LEU A 229 25.60 -2.39 9.12
N GLY A 230 25.99 -3.44 9.83
CA GLY A 230 27.30 -4.09 9.71
C GLY A 230 27.39 -5.00 8.49
N ALA A 231 28.59 -5.16 7.93
CA ALA A 231 28.83 -6.04 6.79
C ALA A 231 28.64 -7.54 7.12
N ASP A 232 28.70 -7.89 8.41
CA ASP A 232 28.46 -9.23 8.96
C ASP A 232 26.97 -9.56 9.14
N GLY A 233 26.08 -8.62 8.81
CA GLY A 233 24.63 -8.74 9.02
C GLY A 233 24.17 -8.35 10.42
N SER A 234 25.04 -7.78 11.25
CA SER A 234 24.66 -7.21 12.55
C SER A 234 24.08 -5.80 12.41
N VAL A 235 23.36 -5.36 13.44
CA VAL A 235 22.85 -3.99 13.56
C VAL A 235 23.24 -3.41 14.90
N CYS A 236 23.74 -2.19 14.87
CA CYS A 236 24.09 -1.42 16.06
C CYS A 236 23.24 -0.15 16.09
N VAL A 237 22.51 0.06 17.18
CA VAL A 237 21.73 1.28 17.43
C VAL A 237 22.30 1.96 18.66
N THR A 238 22.68 3.23 18.52
CA THR A 238 23.24 4.06 19.59
C THR A 238 22.40 5.31 19.79
N ASP A 239 22.08 5.65 21.03
CA ASP A 239 21.45 6.91 21.43
C ASP A 239 22.32 7.67 22.42
N ASN A 240 22.10 8.98 22.53
CA ASN A 240 22.74 9.84 23.52
C ASN A 240 21.80 10.21 24.69
N GLY A 241 20.86 9.32 25.03
CA GLY A 241 19.90 9.52 26.13
C GLY A 241 20.50 9.34 27.52
N ARG A 242 19.65 8.97 28.49
CA ARG A 242 20.06 8.77 29.90
C ARG A 242 20.87 7.49 30.14
N GLY A 243 20.77 6.51 29.24
CA GLY A 243 21.28 5.16 29.46
C GLY A 243 20.35 4.28 30.29
N ILE A 244 20.18 3.02 29.89
CA ILE A 244 19.40 2.01 30.65
C ILE A 244 19.95 1.91 32.09
N PRO A 245 19.10 1.90 33.14
CA PRO A 245 19.57 1.73 34.51
C PRO A 245 20.40 0.44 34.70
N THR A 246 21.49 0.52 35.44
CA THR A 246 22.42 -0.60 35.68
C THR A 246 22.43 -1.10 37.12
N ASP A 247 21.74 -0.41 38.02
CA ASP A 247 21.57 -0.79 39.43
C ASP A 247 20.90 -2.15 39.59
N ILE A 248 21.12 -2.81 40.74
CA ILE A 248 20.46 -4.08 41.05
C ILE A 248 18.96 -3.86 41.25
N HIS A 249 18.15 -4.58 40.48
CA HIS A 249 16.71 -4.53 40.56
C HIS A 249 16.19 -5.34 41.76
N PRO A 250 15.33 -4.77 42.62
CA PRO A 250 15.01 -5.33 43.93
C PRO A 250 14.28 -6.68 43.87
N SER A 251 13.49 -6.95 42.83
CA SER A 251 12.73 -8.21 42.72
C SER A 251 13.48 -9.34 42.00
N THR A 252 14.39 -9.02 41.08
CA THR A 252 15.09 -10.02 40.26
C THR A 252 16.49 -10.32 40.80
N GLY A 253 17.06 -9.45 41.64
CA GLY A 253 18.42 -9.58 42.17
C GLY A 253 19.52 -9.44 41.11
N LYS A 254 19.17 -9.07 39.87
CA LYS A 254 20.06 -8.86 38.73
C LYS A 254 20.19 -7.36 38.46
N SER A 255 21.15 -6.94 37.63
CA SER A 255 21.16 -5.56 37.14
C SER A 255 19.85 -5.25 36.41
N ALA A 256 19.40 -4.00 36.45
CA ALA A 256 18.22 -3.58 35.72
C ALA A 256 18.41 -3.77 34.21
N LEU A 257 19.63 -3.55 33.68
CA LEU A 257 20.03 -3.88 32.31
C LEU A 257 19.78 -5.35 31.96
N GLU A 258 20.27 -6.29 32.78
CA GLU A 258 20.04 -7.72 32.55
C GLU A 258 18.55 -8.06 32.67
N THR A 259 17.86 -7.43 33.62
CA THR A 259 16.44 -7.65 33.86
C THR A 259 15.59 -7.28 32.64
N VAL A 260 15.78 -6.09 32.06
CA VAL A 260 15.02 -5.68 30.86
C VAL A 260 15.35 -6.48 29.60
N LEU A 261 16.54 -7.10 29.55
CA LEU A 261 16.98 -7.92 28.42
C LEU A 261 16.61 -9.41 28.55
N THR A 262 16.32 -9.91 29.76
CA THR A 262 16.10 -11.34 30.01
C THR A 262 14.72 -11.69 30.57
N VAL A 263 13.96 -10.70 31.05
CA VAL A 263 12.63 -10.89 31.63
C VAL A 263 11.58 -10.22 30.76
N LEU A 264 10.58 -10.99 30.31
CA LEU A 264 9.43 -10.44 29.59
C LEU A 264 8.61 -9.54 30.51
N HIS A 265 8.09 -8.45 29.97
CA HIS A 265 7.29 -7.46 30.70
C HIS A 265 8.06 -6.72 31.80
N ALA A 266 9.38 -6.64 31.69
CA ALA A 266 10.22 -5.82 32.55
C ALA A 266 10.63 -4.53 31.85
N GLY A 267 10.32 -3.38 32.45
CA GLY A 267 10.67 -2.08 31.89
C GLY A 267 10.19 -0.91 32.73
N GLY A 268 10.80 0.26 32.58
CA GLY A 268 10.38 1.47 33.29
C GLY A 268 9.03 2.02 32.83
N LYS A 269 8.58 1.65 31.62
CA LYS A 269 7.46 2.24 30.87
C LYS A 269 6.06 1.89 31.41
N PHE A 270 5.95 1.14 32.50
CA PHE A 270 4.68 0.72 33.11
C PHE A 270 4.21 1.58 34.30
N GLY A 271 5.06 2.47 34.81
CA GLY A 271 4.80 3.22 36.06
C GLY A 271 3.85 4.43 35.94
N GLY A 272 3.16 4.63 34.82
CA GLY A 272 2.33 5.83 34.59
C GLY A 272 3.14 7.12 34.79
N ASP A 273 2.61 8.09 35.53
CA ASP A 273 3.30 9.37 35.82
C ASP A 273 4.64 9.21 36.57
N SER A 274 4.86 8.07 37.22
CA SER A 274 6.11 7.76 37.97
C SER A 274 7.18 7.03 37.14
N SER A 275 6.89 6.69 35.88
CA SER A 275 7.72 5.84 35.01
C SER A 275 8.96 6.52 34.42
N GLY A 276 9.13 7.83 34.59
CA GLY A 276 10.14 8.61 33.87
C GLY A 276 9.83 8.83 32.38
N TYR A 277 8.69 8.33 31.87
CA TYR A 277 8.17 8.56 30.51
C TYR A 277 6.68 8.96 30.56
N ARG A 278 6.37 10.22 30.27
CA ARG A 278 4.97 10.70 30.22
C ARG A 278 4.20 10.16 29.00
N VAL A 279 4.92 9.93 27.90
CA VAL A 279 4.39 9.41 26.63
C VAL A 279 5.45 8.47 26.04
N SER A 280 5.08 7.25 25.68
CA SER A 280 6.00 6.27 25.07
C SER A 280 5.26 5.29 24.18
N GLY A 281 5.88 4.85 23.09
CA GLY A 281 5.37 3.79 22.24
C GLY A 281 5.62 2.37 22.80
N GLY A 282 6.59 2.21 23.69
CA GLY A 282 7.06 0.93 24.23
C GLY A 282 6.28 0.41 25.45
N LEU A 283 5.00 0.07 25.30
CA LEU A 283 4.12 -0.19 26.46
C LEU A 283 4.13 -1.61 27.03
N HIS A 284 4.68 -2.58 26.30
CA HIS A 284 4.55 -4.00 26.66
C HIS A 284 5.74 -4.55 27.44
N GLY A 285 6.87 -3.80 27.49
CA GLY A 285 8.12 -4.22 28.16
C GLY A 285 8.70 -5.54 27.62
N VAL A 286 8.46 -5.84 26.34
CA VAL A 286 8.93 -7.07 25.69
C VAL A 286 9.94 -6.80 24.58
N GLY A 287 9.96 -5.59 24.02
CA GLY A 287 10.68 -5.26 22.78
C GLY A 287 12.13 -5.71 22.75
N VAL A 288 12.98 -5.10 23.60
CA VAL A 288 14.42 -5.39 23.60
C VAL A 288 14.75 -6.82 24.08
N SER A 289 13.93 -7.39 24.97
CA SER A 289 14.07 -8.80 25.39
C SER A 289 13.78 -9.79 24.24
N VAL A 290 12.84 -9.44 23.34
CA VAL A 290 12.55 -10.23 22.13
C VAL A 290 13.71 -10.11 21.14
N VAL A 291 14.29 -8.92 20.97
CA VAL A 291 15.51 -8.74 20.16
C VAL A 291 16.63 -9.62 20.70
N ASN A 292 16.87 -9.62 22.01
CA ASN A 292 17.85 -10.50 22.65
C ASN A 292 17.55 -11.99 22.41
N ALA A 293 16.31 -12.41 22.64
CA ALA A 293 15.88 -13.79 22.45
C ALA A 293 16.10 -14.29 21.02
N LEU A 294 15.85 -13.44 20.01
CA LEU A 294 15.89 -13.78 18.59
C LEU A 294 17.24 -13.47 17.93
N SER A 295 18.23 -13.04 18.71
CA SER A 295 19.59 -12.82 18.25
C SER A 295 20.48 -14.03 18.55
N GLN A 296 21.45 -14.30 17.67
CA GLN A 296 22.52 -15.24 17.96
C GLN A 296 23.34 -14.73 19.16
N TRP A 297 23.71 -13.45 19.10
CA TRP A 297 24.32 -12.70 20.19
C TRP A 297 23.82 -11.26 20.20
N LEU A 298 23.84 -10.65 21.38
CA LEU A 298 23.55 -9.24 21.61
C LEU A 298 24.55 -8.69 22.62
N GLU A 299 25.12 -7.52 22.34
CA GLU A 299 25.99 -6.76 23.22
C GLU A 299 25.33 -5.43 23.55
N ALA A 300 25.17 -5.15 24.84
CA ALA A 300 24.63 -3.90 25.35
C ALA A 300 25.75 -3.10 26.01
N HIS A 301 25.94 -1.86 25.57
CA HIS A 301 26.84 -0.89 26.19
C HIS A 301 26.02 0.27 26.73
N VAL A 302 26.26 0.67 27.97
CA VAL A 302 25.59 1.79 28.63
C VAL A 302 26.63 2.76 29.16
N TRP A 303 26.51 4.03 28.80
CA TRP A 303 27.30 5.11 29.38
C TRP A 303 26.44 5.87 30.38
N ARG A 304 26.83 5.84 31.65
CA ARG A 304 26.09 6.48 32.75
C ARG A 304 27.00 6.69 33.96
N ASP A 305 26.85 7.83 34.64
CA ASP A 305 27.59 8.18 35.86
C ASP A 305 29.13 8.09 35.69
N GLY A 306 29.65 8.49 34.53
CA GLY A 306 31.09 8.47 34.21
C GLY A 306 31.68 7.07 33.98
N ARG A 307 30.83 6.05 33.86
CA ARG A 307 31.22 4.65 33.66
C ARG A 307 30.62 4.08 32.39
N GLN A 308 31.34 3.14 31.79
CA GLN A 308 30.86 2.29 30.72
C GLN A 308 30.53 0.91 31.29
N TYR A 309 29.29 0.50 31.14
CA TYR A 309 28.81 -0.84 31.48
C TYR A 309 28.64 -1.64 30.21
N SER A 310 29.14 -2.87 30.17
CA SER A 310 28.93 -3.77 29.03
C SER A 310 28.47 -5.16 29.46
N GLN A 311 27.52 -5.73 28.73
CA GLN A 311 27.02 -7.07 28.97
C GLN A 311 26.69 -7.77 27.64
N ARG A 312 27.17 -9.01 27.50
CA ARG A 312 26.94 -9.87 26.33
C ARG A 312 25.89 -10.91 26.64
N PHE A 313 25.07 -11.21 25.65
CA PHE A 313 24.02 -12.21 25.68
C PHE A 313 24.12 -13.11 24.46
N GLU A 314 23.77 -14.38 24.61
CA GLU A 314 23.68 -15.34 23.52
C GLU A 314 22.32 -16.03 23.58
N ARG A 315 21.53 -15.86 22.52
CA ARG A 315 20.17 -16.43 22.41
C ARG A 315 19.25 -16.12 23.61
N GLY A 316 19.34 -14.90 24.13
CA GLY A 316 18.56 -14.45 25.29
C GLY A 316 19.17 -14.77 26.66
N ILE A 317 20.33 -15.43 26.71
CA ILE A 317 20.98 -15.85 27.96
C ILE A 317 22.21 -14.96 28.22
N SER A 318 22.33 -14.42 29.43
CA SER A 318 23.49 -13.62 29.85
C SER A 318 24.78 -14.43 29.86
N VAL A 319 25.83 -13.89 29.23
CA VAL A 319 27.17 -14.50 29.18
C VAL A 319 28.10 -13.76 30.15
N GLY A 320 28.39 -14.40 31.29
CA GLY A 320 29.19 -13.80 32.35
C GLY A 320 28.49 -12.66 33.08
N GLY A 321 29.23 -11.95 33.94
CA GLY A 321 28.75 -10.77 34.64
C GLY A 321 28.93 -9.48 33.84
N MET A 322 28.16 -8.44 34.18
CA MET A 322 28.30 -7.10 33.62
C MET A 322 29.70 -6.54 33.92
N ARG A 323 30.40 -6.12 32.87
CA ARG A 323 31.72 -5.48 32.99
C ARG A 323 31.53 -3.99 33.21
N VAL A 324 32.41 -3.41 34.02
CA VAL A 324 32.37 -1.99 34.37
C VAL A 324 33.76 -1.42 34.11
N GLU A 325 33.83 -0.40 33.25
CA GLU A 325 35.04 0.33 32.92
C GLU A 325 34.84 1.81 33.30
N GLU A 326 35.79 2.39 34.03
CA GLU A 326 35.76 3.82 34.32
C GLU A 326 36.21 4.59 33.08
N VAL A 327 35.39 5.54 32.63
CA VAL A 327 35.70 6.39 31.46
C VAL A 327 36.53 7.60 31.89
N ALA A 328 36.67 7.85 33.20
CA ALA A 328 37.47 8.93 33.75
C ALA A 328 38.92 8.48 34.05
N GLY A 329 39.82 8.71 33.10
CA GLY A 329 41.27 8.57 33.28
C GLY A 329 42.02 9.82 32.79
N ALA A 330 43.17 10.13 33.38
CA ALA A 330 44.01 11.26 32.96
C ALA A 330 44.41 11.12 31.47
N GLY A 331 43.79 11.92 30.60
CA GLY A 331 44.02 11.91 29.15
C GLY A 331 42.79 11.58 28.29
N VAL A 332 41.62 11.36 28.89
CA VAL A 332 40.34 11.22 28.17
C VAL A 332 39.77 12.62 27.84
N ASP A 333 39.32 12.82 26.61
CA ASP A 333 38.71 14.08 26.18
C ASP A 333 37.48 14.40 27.04
N GLU A 334 37.26 15.68 27.41
CA GLU A 334 36.14 16.10 28.27
C GLU A 334 34.76 15.64 27.72
N GLY A 335 34.64 15.46 26.40
CA GLY A 335 33.45 14.94 25.74
C GLY A 335 33.21 13.43 25.94
N GLU A 336 34.25 12.61 26.05
CA GLU A 336 34.11 11.17 26.34
C GLU A 336 33.77 10.94 27.81
N ALA A 337 34.32 11.76 28.72
CA ALA A 337 34.03 11.70 30.15
C ALA A 337 32.58 12.09 30.50
N GLN A 338 31.89 12.84 29.64
CA GLN A 338 30.50 13.28 29.80
C GLN A 338 29.50 12.46 28.97
N ARG A 339 29.96 11.43 28.25
CA ARG A 339 29.11 10.62 27.38
C ARG A 339 28.03 9.91 28.21
N THR A 340 26.78 10.02 27.77
CA THR A 340 25.65 9.25 28.27
C THR A 340 24.92 8.57 27.12
N GLY A 341 24.19 7.48 27.42
CA GLY A 341 23.31 6.84 26.45
C GLY A 341 23.43 5.32 26.45
N THR A 342 22.80 4.70 25.46
CA THR A 342 22.82 3.25 25.28
C THR A 342 23.22 2.89 23.86
N GLN A 343 23.96 1.80 23.73
CA GLN A 343 24.19 1.12 22.46
C GLN A 343 23.76 -0.33 22.58
N ILE A 344 22.96 -0.78 21.61
CA ILE A 344 22.56 -2.17 21.45
C ILE A 344 23.07 -2.66 20.11
N HIS A 345 23.99 -3.63 20.15
CA HIS A 345 24.57 -4.27 18.98
C HIS A 345 24.13 -5.73 18.95
N PHE A 346 23.48 -6.18 17.88
CA PHE A 346 22.97 -7.55 17.81
C PHE A 346 23.10 -8.15 16.42
N LEU A 347 23.25 -9.48 16.40
CA LEU A 347 23.22 -10.29 15.19
C LEU A 347 21.99 -11.22 15.23
N PRO A 348 21.04 -11.10 14.29
CA PRO A 348 19.86 -11.98 14.24
C PRO A 348 20.23 -13.47 14.14
N ASP A 349 19.47 -14.35 14.80
CA ASP A 349 19.75 -15.78 14.79
C ASP A 349 19.30 -16.44 13.47
N PRO A 350 20.22 -16.99 12.65
CA PRO A 350 19.87 -17.63 11.37
C PRO A 350 19.03 -18.91 11.55
N THR A 351 18.98 -19.48 12.76
CA THR A 351 18.09 -20.62 13.05
C THR A 351 16.62 -20.21 13.17
N VAL A 352 16.35 -18.94 13.44
CA VAL A 352 14.99 -18.37 13.51
C VAL A 352 14.62 -17.72 12.18
N PHE A 353 15.53 -16.94 11.60
CA PHE A 353 15.32 -16.20 10.35
C PHE A 353 15.85 -16.99 9.15
N THR A 354 15.08 -17.97 8.70
CA THR A 354 15.50 -18.89 7.63
C THR A 354 15.40 -18.31 6.22
N THR A 355 14.63 -17.24 6.01
CA THR A 355 14.42 -16.64 4.69
C THR A 355 15.52 -15.65 4.32
N THR A 356 15.93 -14.79 5.25
CA THR A 356 17.01 -13.82 5.06
C THR A 356 17.48 -13.34 6.43
N THR A 357 18.77 -13.04 6.54
CA THR A 357 19.38 -12.30 7.66
C THR A 357 19.97 -10.96 7.22
N SER A 358 19.77 -10.60 5.95
CA SER A 358 20.23 -9.32 5.39
C SER A 358 19.16 -8.24 5.60
N PHE A 359 19.58 -7.11 6.16
CA PHE A 359 18.75 -5.92 6.35
C PHE A 359 18.73 -5.07 5.08
N ASP A 360 17.53 -4.66 4.66
CA ASP A 360 17.36 -3.76 3.53
C ASP A 360 17.50 -2.30 3.98
N PHE A 361 18.57 -1.65 3.52
CA PHE A 361 18.86 -0.24 3.80
C PHE A 361 17.69 0.68 3.45
N THR A 362 17.01 0.44 2.32
CA THR A 362 15.94 1.31 1.83
C THR A 362 14.72 1.28 2.76
N THR A 363 14.36 0.10 3.22
CA THR A 363 13.25 -0.14 4.16
C THR A 363 13.52 0.52 5.50
N ILE A 364 14.73 0.34 6.06
CA ILE A 364 15.12 0.99 7.33
C ILE A 364 15.17 2.51 7.15
N ALA A 365 15.80 3.00 6.08
CA ALA A 365 15.87 4.43 5.76
C ALA A 365 14.48 5.08 5.67
N ALA A 366 13.50 4.40 5.07
CA ALA A 366 12.14 4.90 5.00
C ALA A 366 11.53 5.06 6.41
N ARG A 367 11.67 4.06 7.29
CA ARG A 367 11.17 4.12 8.67
C ARG A 367 11.86 5.21 9.50
N LEU A 368 13.18 5.32 9.41
CA LEU A 368 13.95 6.34 10.13
C LEU A 368 13.61 7.76 9.66
N ARG A 369 13.37 7.94 8.36
CA ARG A 369 12.88 9.22 7.82
C ARG A 369 11.52 9.61 8.41
N GLU A 370 10.58 8.67 8.50
CA GLU A 370 9.28 8.91 9.14
C GLU A 370 9.45 9.33 10.61
N LEU A 371 10.32 8.65 11.36
CA LEU A 371 10.62 8.99 12.75
C LEU A 371 11.23 10.38 12.90
N ALA A 372 12.12 10.79 12.00
CA ALA A 372 12.69 12.13 11.99
C ALA A 372 11.63 13.22 11.72
N PHE A 373 10.65 12.97 10.85
CA PHE A 373 9.51 13.89 10.66
C PHE A 373 8.61 13.99 11.90
N LEU A 374 8.44 12.90 12.65
CA LEU A 374 7.60 12.85 13.85
C LEU A 374 8.28 13.49 15.07
N ASN A 375 9.60 13.58 15.06
CA ASN A 375 10.41 14.06 16.17
C ASN A 375 11.39 15.12 15.63
N PRO A 376 10.92 16.36 15.39
CA PRO A 376 11.70 17.41 14.72
C PRO A 376 12.95 17.85 15.50
N GLN A 377 13.06 17.47 16.78
CA GLN A 377 14.20 17.72 17.64
C GLN A 377 15.33 16.67 17.53
N VAL A 378 15.12 15.59 16.76
CA VAL A 378 16.03 14.43 16.72
C VAL A 378 16.73 14.36 15.37
N VAL A 379 18.05 14.15 15.43
CA VAL A 379 18.87 13.81 14.27
C VAL A 379 19.07 12.28 14.24
N ILE A 380 18.74 11.66 13.12
CA ILE A 380 18.90 10.21 12.94
C ILE A 380 19.91 9.94 11.84
N HIS A 381 21.00 9.26 12.16
CA HIS A 381 22.00 8.81 11.20
C HIS A 381 21.77 7.34 10.85
N LEU A 382 21.76 7.02 9.56
CA LEU A 382 21.79 5.65 9.07
C LEU A 382 23.05 5.45 8.23
N THR A 383 23.90 4.52 8.67
CA THR A 383 25.14 4.18 7.99
C THR A 383 25.17 2.68 7.70
N GLU A 384 25.59 2.32 6.49
CA GLU A 384 25.96 0.96 6.10
C GLU A 384 27.48 0.92 5.98
N GLU A 385 28.11 -0.05 6.62
CA GLU A 385 29.58 -0.18 6.63
C GLU A 385 30.18 -0.29 5.21
N ALA A 386 29.40 -0.82 4.26
CA ALA A 386 29.75 -0.89 2.84
C ALA A 386 29.69 0.46 2.08
N GLY A 387 29.31 1.56 2.75
CA GLY A 387 29.61 2.93 2.31
C GLY A 387 28.43 3.89 2.17
N ARG A 388 27.17 3.46 2.28
CA ARG A 388 26.02 4.37 2.23
C ARG A 388 25.80 5.02 3.59
N SER A 389 25.75 6.35 3.66
CA SER A 389 25.37 7.08 4.87
C SER A 389 24.36 8.17 4.54
N VAL A 390 23.31 8.28 5.36
CA VAL A 390 22.24 9.26 5.21
C VAL A 390 21.89 9.81 6.58
N GLU A 391 21.73 11.13 6.65
CA GLU A 391 21.25 11.84 7.82
C GLU A 391 19.80 12.28 7.62
N PHE A 392 18.97 12.15 8.65
CA PHE A 392 17.59 12.60 8.67
C PHE A 392 17.38 13.60 9.81
N HIS A 393 17.01 14.83 9.46
CA HIS A 393 16.61 15.86 10.40
C HIS A 393 15.64 16.82 9.70
N PHE A 394 14.42 16.94 10.23
CA PHE A 394 13.33 17.69 9.61
C PHE A 394 12.67 18.62 10.63
N ALA A 395 13.21 19.82 10.78
CA ALA A 395 12.75 20.80 11.76
C ALA A 395 11.28 21.23 11.54
N GLY A 396 10.79 21.20 10.29
CA GLY A 396 9.38 21.47 9.98
C GLY A 396 8.41 20.32 10.27
N GLY A 397 8.90 19.19 10.78
CA GLY A 397 8.10 18.06 11.27
C GLY A 397 7.04 17.55 10.28
N LEU A 398 5.79 17.43 10.75
CA LEU A 398 4.67 16.92 9.93
C LEU A 398 4.37 17.77 8.69
N LEU A 399 4.66 19.06 8.71
CA LEU A 399 4.44 19.94 7.56
C LEU A 399 5.39 19.57 6.42
N GLU A 400 6.66 19.32 6.72
CA GLU A 400 7.63 18.79 5.75
C GLU A 400 7.29 17.37 5.31
N PHE A 401 6.73 16.55 6.22
CA PHE A 401 6.32 15.19 5.87
C PHE A 401 5.23 15.19 4.80
N VAL A 402 4.20 16.02 4.95
CA VAL A 402 3.13 16.14 3.93
C VAL A 402 3.70 16.69 2.62
N ARG A 403 4.61 17.67 2.67
CA ARG A 403 5.31 18.16 1.46
C ARG A 403 6.06 17.05 0.76
N TRP A 404 6.79 16.23 1.51
CA TRP A 404 7.54 15.10 0.96
C TRP A 404 6.61 14.07 0.30
N LEU A 405 5.52 13.69 0.96
CA LEU A 405 4.49 12.77 0.43
C LEU A 405 3.78 13.30 -0.83
N ASN A 406 3.82 14.62 -1.06
CA ASN A 406 3.19 15.29 -2.19
C ASN A 406 4.20 15.88 -3.19
N SER A 407 5.49 15.54 -3.06
CA SER A 407 6.56 16.10 -3.90
C SER A 407 6.33 15.94 -5.41
N GLU A 408 5.67 14.84 -5.82
CA GLU A 408 5.34 14.57 -7.22
C GLU A 408 3.91 14.97 -7.62
N LYS A 409 3.12 15.56 -6.72
CA LYS A 409 1.69 15.89 -6.93
C LYS A 409 1.52 17.39 -7.17
N ALA A 410 0.37 17.78 -7.73
CA ALA A 410 0.00 19.17 -7.96
C ALA A 410 -0.80 19.70 -6.76
N PRO A 411 -0.19 20.43 -5.81
CA PRO A 411 -0.88 20.93 -4.63
C PRO A 411 -1.90 22.03 -4.99
N MET A 412 -3.05 22.01 -4.32
CA MET A 412 -4.07 23.07 -4.45
C MET A 412 -3.81 24.27 -3.54
N HIS A 413 -3.10 24.04 -2.44
CA HIS A 413 -2.78 25.04 -1.44
C HIS A 413 -1.51 24.62 -0.68
N ASP A 414 -0.92 25.53 0.08
CA ASP A 414 0.21 25.21 0.95
C ASP A 414 -0.19 24.24 2.07
N PRO A 415 0.66 23.28 2.45
CA PRO A 415 0.35 22.35 3.53
C PRO A 415 0.09 23.10 4.82
N GLN A 416 -0.92 22.63 5.55
CA GLN A 416 -1.33 23.19 6.84
C GLN A 416 -0.97 22.21 7.94
N SER A 417 -0.66 22.73 9.13
CA SER A 417 -0.38 21.91 10.30
C SER A 417 -0.91 22.55 11.58
N VAL A 418 -1.34 21.73 12.52
CA VAL A 418 -1.73 22.14 13.88
C VAL A 418 -1.17 21.14 14.88
N GLU A 419 -0.60 21.64 15.97
CA GLU A 419 -0.24 20.87 17.15
C GLU A 419 -0.96 21.46 18.37
N MET A 420 -1.70 20.63 19.10
CA MET A 420 -2.50 21.03 20.25
C MET A 420 -2.55 19.91 21.29
N GLU A 421 -2.47 20.25 22.57
CA GLU A 421 -2.71 19.31 23.67
C GLU A 421 -4.12 19.54 24.24
N ARG A 422 -4.90 18.48 24.36
CA ARG A 422 -6.26 18.53 24.92
C ARG A 422 -6.55 17.27 25.71
N ASP A 423 -7.09 17.44 26.92
CA ASP A 423 -7.40 16.35 27.86
C ASP A 423 -6.21 15.39 28.09
N GLY A 424 -4.99 15.92 28.13
CA GLY A 424 -3.75 15.15 28.30
C GLY A 424 -3.30 14.35 27.07
N VAL A 425 -3.95 14.54 25.92
CA VAL A 425 -3.56 13.95 24.63
C VAL A 425 -3.00 15.04 23.73
N GLY A 426 -1.75 14.88 23.30
CA GLY A 426 -1.17 15.72 22.25
C GLY A 426 -1.65 15.27 20.88
N VAL A 427 -2.14 16.18 20.06
CA VAL A 427 -2.57 15.93 18.68
C VAL A 427 -1.78 16.84 17.76
N ALA A 428 -0.97 16.24 16.89
CA ALA A 428 -0.30 16.91 15.80
C ALA A 428 -0.87 16.39 14.48
N ILE A 429 -1.29 17.29 13.60
CA ILE A 429 -1.85 16.94 12.29
C ILE A 429 -1.32 17.88 11.23
N ALA A 430 -1.01 17.34 10.06
CA ALA A 430 -0.73 18.12 8.86
C ALA A 430 -1.50 17.57 7.66
N TRP A 431 -1.94 18.45 6.77
CA TRP A 431 -2.74 18.05 5.60
C TRP A 431 -2.54 18.96 4.39
N GLN A 432 -2.79 18.39 3.21
CA GLN A 432 -2.78 19.10 1.93
C GLN A 432 -3.62 18.36 0.89
N TRP A 433 -4.42 19.10 0.12
CA TRP A 433 -5.11 18.57 -1.07
C TRP A 433 -4.29 18.77 -2.34
N CYS A 434 -4.36 17.78 -3.22
CA CYS A 434 -3.78 17.80 -4.57
C CYS A 434 -4.85 17.62 -5.65
N SER A 435 -4.72 18.36 -6.76
CA SER A 435 -5.68 18.32 -7.87
C SER A 435 -5.59 17.06 -8.71
N ASP A 436 -4.39 16.47 -8.82
CA ASP A 436 -4.09 15.30 -9.65
C ASP A 436 -4.20 13.95 -8.91
N ALA A 437 -4.62 13.95 -7.65
CA ALA A 437 -4.78 12.75 -6.83
C ALA A 437 -6.26 12.34 -6.69
N TYR A 438 -6.58 11.07 -6.97
CA TYR A 438 -7.96 10.54 -6.98
C TYR A 438 -8.28 9.63 -5.78
N SER A 439 -7.39 9.54 -4.81
CA SER A 439 -7.58 8.78 -3.57
C SER A 439 -7.11 9.61 -2.38
N ASP A 440 -7.59 9.30 -1.19
CA ASP A 440 -7.05 9.84 0.05
C ASP A 440 -5.81 9.05 0.51
N ASN A 441 -4.87 9.74 1.16
CA ASN A 441 -3.73 9.15 1.84
C ASN A 441 -3.69 9.69 3.27
N VAL A 442 -4.36 8.98 4.19
CA VAL A 442 -4.39 9.34 5.61
C VAL A 442 -3.46 8.40 6.37
N VAL A 443 -2.33 8.92 6.84
CA VAL A 443 -1.32 8.20 7.60
C VAL A 443 -1.46 8.55 9.08
N GLY A 444 -1.54 7.55 9.95
CA GLY A 444 -1.69 7.75 11.39
C GLY A 444 -0.53 7.20 12.21
N TYR A 445 -0.23 7.91 13.29
CA TYR A 445 0.78 7.55 14.28
C TYR A 445 0.23 7.73 15.69
N ALA A 446 0.61 6.83 16.59
CA ALA A 446 0.39 6.96 18.03
C ALA A 446 1.74 6.77 18.73
N ASN A 447 2.22 7.77 19.45
CA ASN A 447 3.53 7.78 20.13
C ASN A 447 4.68 7.35 19.18
N SER A 448 4.76 7.97 18.00
CA SER A 448 5.71 7.63 16.91
C SER A 448 5.58 6.24 16.28
N ILE A 449 4.62 5.44 16.71
CA ILE A 449 4.33 4.11 16.14
C ILE A 449 3.28 4.23 15.04
N ARG A 450 3.57 3.64 13.88
CA ARG A 450 2.68 3.69 12.72
C ARG A 450 1.49 2.76 12.91
N THR A 451 0.28 3.30 12.87
CA THR A 451 -0.95 2.53 12.98
C THR A 451 -1.49 2.17 11.60
N SER A 452 -0.91 1.13 10.98
CA SER A 452 -1.24 0.72 9.60
C SER A 452 -2.69 0.30 9.39
N ASP A 453 -3.32 -0.26 10.42
CA ASP A 453 -4.65 -0.86 10.32
C ASP A 453 -5.74 0.14 10.77
N GLY A 454 -5.37 1.39 11.01
CA GLY A 454 -6.27 2.46 11.41
C GLY A 454 -6.26 2.71 12.92
N GLY A 455 -7.39 3.14 13.45
CA GLY A 455 -7.55 3.39 14.88
C GLY A 455 -8.44 4.60 15.15
N THR A 456 -8.73 4.79 16.43
CA THR A 456 -9.67 5.81 16.91
C THR A 456 -9.27 7.24 16.50
N HIS A 457 -7.98 7.55 16.44
CA HIS A 457 -7.42 8.81 15.95
C HIS A 457 -7.69 9.03 14.45
N ILE A 458 -7.40 8.05 13.59
CA ILE A 458 -7.66 8.15 12.14
C ILE A 458 -9.15 8.27 11.87
N ASP A 459 -9.99 7.49 12.57
CA ASP A 459 -11.44 7.52 12.42
C ASP A 459 -12.01 8.90 12.84
N GLY A 460 -11.47 9.48 13.92
CA GLY A 460 -11.78 10.84 14.35
C GLY A 460 -11.41 11.88 13.30
N THR A 461 -10.20 11.79 12.73
CA THR A 461 -9.76 12.66 11.64
C THR A 461 -10.69 12.57 10.43
N LYS A 462 -10.96 11.36 9.93
CA LYS A 462 -11.84 11.14 8.77
C LYS A 462 -13.24 11.70 8.99
N ALA A 463 -13.81 11.49 10.18
CA ALA A 463 -15.13 12.02 10.54
C ALA A 463 -15.15 13.55 10.60
N ALA A 464 -14.12 14.17 11.21
CA ALA A 464 -13.99 15.61 11.29
C ALA A 464 -13.89 16.28 9.92
N PHE A 465 -13.06 15.75 9.01
CA PHE A 465 -12.99 16.25 7.62
C PHE A 465 -14.35 16.16 6.93
N THR A 466 -15.03 15.02 7.00
CA THR A 466 -16.34 14.82 6.36
C THR A 466 -17.41 15.77 6.89
N ARG A 467 -17.50 15.95 8.21
CA ARG A 467 -18.51 16.83 8.82
C ARG A 467 -18.23 18.30 8.51
N THR A 468 -16.99 18.73 8.65
CA THR A 468 -16.60 20.14 8.49
C THR A 468 -16.72 20.60 7.04
N LEU A 469 -16.31 19.77 6.08
CA LEU A 469 -16.44 20.10 4.65
C LEU A 469 -17.90 20.11 4.18
N ASN A 470 -18.75 19.20 4.68
CA ASN A 470 -20.19 19.26 4.38
C ASN A 470 -20.83 20.54 4.96
N ALA A 471 -20.43 20.97 6.16
CA ALA A 471 -20.88 22.23 6.73
C ALA A 471 -20.44 23.44 5.88
N ALA A 472 -19.18 23.45 5.41
CA ALA A 472 -18.67 24.48 4.51
C ALA A 472 -19.41 24.51 3.16
N ALA A 473 -19.70 23.34 2.57
CA ALA A 473 -20.46 23.23 1.32
C ALA A 473 -21.89 23.79 1.45
N ARG A 474 -22.56 23.57 2.59
CA ARG A 474 -23.86 24.18 2.88
C ARG A 474 -23.74 25.70 3.08
N LYS A 475 -22.72 26.17 3.80
CA LYS A 475 -22.44 27.61 4.01
C LYS A 475 -22.23 28.35 2.69
N GLN A 476 -21.53 27.74 1.73
CA GLN A 476 -21.30 28.29 0.39
C GLN A 476 -22.45 28.05 -0.60
N ARG A 477 -23.56 27.43 -0.16
CA ARG A 477 -24.75 27.10 -1.00
C ARG A 477 -24.44 26.20 -2.21
N LEU A 478 -23.35 25.43 -2.15
CA LEU A 478 -23.00 24.43 -3.16
C LEU A 478 -23.86 23.17 -3.03
N LEU A 479 -24.33 22.86 -1.82
CA LEU A 479 -25.36 21.86 -1.53
C LEU A 479 -26.62 22.56 -1.04
N LYS A 480 -27.77 22.21 -1.61
CA LYS A 480 -29.07 22.72 -1.12
C LYS A 480 -29.45 22.03 0.19
N GLU A 481 -30.30 22.67 1.00
CA GLU A 481 -30.72 22.11 2.29
C GLU A 481 -31.35 20.70 2.19
N LYS A 482 -32.06 20.45 1.08
CA LYS A 482 -32.76 19.19 0.79
C LYS A 482 -31.89 18.12 0.13
N GLU A 483 -30.67 18.46 -0.31
CA GLU A 483 -29.76 17.50 -0.92
C GLU A 483 -29.03 16.70 0.17
N GLU A 484 -28.76 15.43 -0.12
CA GLU A 484 -27.99 14.56 0.76
C GLU A 484 -26.56 15.07 0.90
N ASN A 485 -25.95 14.80 2.05
CA ASN A 485 -24.55 15.15 2.28
C ASN A 485 -23.63 14.33 1.37
N LEU A 486 -22.50 14.93 0.99
CA LEU A 486 -21.47 14.22 0.25
C LEU A 486 -20.84 13.15 1.15
N ALA A 487 -20.67 11.95 0.60
CA ALA A 487 -19.97 10.87 1.27
C ALA A 487 -18.51 11.27 1.55
N GLY A 488 -17.98 10.80 2.68
CA GLY A 488 -16.65 11.20 3.15
C GLY A 488 -15.51 10.84 2.20
N GLU A 489 -15.66 9.77 1.41
CA GLU A 489 -14.68 9.36 0.40
C GLU A 489 -14.50 10.40 -0.71
N HIS A 490 -15.57 11.04 -1.18
CA HIS A 490 -15.49 12.07 -2.22
C HIS A 490 -14.87 13.37 -1.68
N LEU A 491 -15.19 13.72 -0.42
CA LEU A 491 -14.65 14.91 0.24
C LEU A 491 -13.15 14.82 0.51
N ARG A 492 -12.65 13.61 0.77
CA ARG A 492 -11.23 13.35 0.99
C ARG A 492 -10.47 13.03 -0.30
N GLU A 493 -11.11 13.05 -1.46
CA GLU A 493 -10.41 12.76 -2.71
C GLU A 493 -9.25 13.73 -2.96
N GLY A 494 -8.04 13.19 -3.07
CA GLY A 494 -6.81 13.96 -3.23
C GLY A 494 -6.24 14.56 -1.95
N LEU A 495 -6.80 14.23 -0.78
CA LEU A 495 -6.26 14.59 0.53
C LEU A 495 -5.05 13.72 0.88
N THR A 496 -3.92 14.34 1.17
CA THR A 496 -2.84 13.72 1.95
C THR A 496 -2.87 14.31 3.35
N CYS A 497 -2.93 13.45 4.37
CA CYS A 497 -3.02 13.85 5.76
C CYS A 497 -2.13 12.95 6.62
N VAL A 498 -1.36 13.54 7.52
CA VAL A 498 -0.61 12.82 8.56
C VAL A 498 -1.15 13.25 9.91
N VAL A 499 -1.61 12.31 10.73
CA VAL A 499 -2.09 12.54 12.10
C VAL A 499 -1.22 11.76 13.08
N ALA A 500 -0.60 12.45 14.03
CA ALA A 500 0.21 11.87 15.09
C ALA A 500 -0.38 12.25 16.46
N VAL A 501 -0.70 11.25 17.27
CA VAL A 501 -1.20 11.45 18.64
C VAL A 501 -0.16 11.03 19.67
N LYS A 502 -0.04 11.80 20.74
CA LYS A 502 0.77 11.55 21.93
C LYS A 502 -0.19 11.22 23.07
N VAL A 503 -0.29 9.95 23.44
CA VAL A 503 -1.25 9.41 24.42
C VAL A 503 -0.47 8.82 25.59
N GLY A 504 -0.82 9.19 26.82
CA GLY A 504 -0.13 8.69 28.02
C GLY A 504 -0.30 7.19 28.26
N ASN A 505 -1.53 6.68 28.11
CA ASN A 505 -1.86 5.25 28.23
C ASN A 505 -2.48 4.73 26.91
N PRO A 506 -1.68 4.48 25.86
CA PRO A 506 -2.21 3.94 24.62
C PRO A 506 -2.67 2.49 24.80
N GLU A 507 -3.78 2.15 24.18
CA GLU A 507 -4.31 0.79 24.11
C GLU A 507 -4.32 0.38 22.64
N PHE A 508 -3.62 -0.69 22.31
CA PHE A 508 -3.58 -1.25 20.96
C PHE A 508 -4.36 -2.57 20.91
N GLU A 509 -4.99 -2.88 19.77
CA GLU A 509 -5.75 -4.14 19.60
C GLU A 509 -4.86 -5.40 19.63
N GLY A 510 -3.53 -5.25 19.47
CA GLY A 510 -2.58 -6.35 19.55
C GLY A 510 -1.11 -5.90 19.66
N GLN A 511 -0.21 -6.86 19.86
CA GLN A 511 1.23 -6.62 20.14
C GLN A 511 1.94 -5.87 19.00
N THR A 512 1.54 -6.08 17.76
CA THR A 512 2.13 -5.40 16.59
C THR A 512 1.79 -3.91 16.52
N LYS A 513 0.97 -3.39 17.46
CA LYS A 513 0.61 -1.97 17.62
C LYS A 513 0.08 -1.32 16.34
N THR A 514 -0.63 -2.08 15.51
CA THR A 514 -1.09 -1.62 14.19
C THR A 514 -2.38 -0.81 14.24
N ARG A 515 -3.16 -0.90 15.33
CA ARG A 515 -4.44 -0.20 15.50
C ARG A 515 -4.63 0.33 16.92
N LEU A 516 -4.93 1.63 17.03
CA LEU A 516 -5.20 2.30 18.31
C LEU A 516 -6.67 2.12 18.72
N GLY A 517 -6.89 1.67 19.95
CA GLY A 517 -8.20 1.31 20.51
C GLY A 517 -8.79 2.32 21.49
N ASN A 518 -8.05 3.33 21.95
CA ASN A 518 -8.55 4.26 22.98
C ASN A 518 -9.78 5.06 22.51
N PRO A 519 -10.98 4.86 23.09
CA PRO A 519 -12.21 5.50 22.59
C PRO A 519 -12.24 7.03 22.76
N GLY A 520 -11.61 7.55 23.83
CA GLY A 520 -11.54 8.98 24.12
C GLY A 520 -10.78 9.78 23.07
N VAL A 521 -9.71 9.21 22.51
CA VAL A 521 -8.84 9.86 21.52
C VAL A 521 -9.63 10.27 20.27
N ARG A 522 -10.62 9.48 19.85
CA ARG A 522 -11.48 9.81 18.70
C ARG A 522 -12.15 11.17 18.85
N ARG A 523 -12.73 11.45 20.01
CA ARG A 523 -13.48 12.71 20.27
C ARG A 523 -12.52 13.91 20.33
N ILE A 524 -11.36 13.72 20.94
CA ILE A 524 -10.33 14.75 21.07
C ILE A 524 -9.81 15.15 19.68
N VAL A 525 -9.38 14.17 18.88
CA VAL A 525 -8.88 14.41 17.52
C VAL A 525 -9.97 15.04 16.65
N ASP A 526 -11.20 14.53 16.73
CA ASP A 526 -12.31 15.07 15.95
C ASP A 526 -12.57 16.57 16.24
N ALA A 527 -12.51 16.98 17.51
CA ALA A 527 -12.66 18.38 17.90
C ALA A 527 -11.51 19.26 17.41
N VAL A 528 -10.26 18.85 17.64
CA VAL A 528 -9.05 19.61 17.23
C VAL A 528 -9.02 19.79 15.71
N VAL A 529 -9.28 18.72 14.96
CA VAL A 529 -9.28 18.75 13.49
C VAL A 529 -10.42 19.62 12.96
N SER A 530 -11.62 19.56 13.54
CA SER A 530 -12.74 20.39 13.10
C SER A 530 -12.50 21.89 13.30
N GLU A 531 -11.93 22.27 14.44
CA GLU A 531 -11.57 23.65 14.75
C GLU A 531 -10.53 24.18 13.76
N ALA A 532 -9.41 23.46 13.63
CA ALA A 532 -8.31 23.80 12.73
C ALA A 532 -8.76 23.89 11.27
N LEU A 533 -9.57 22.93 10.82
CA LEU A 533 -10.06 22.89 9.45
C LEU A 533 -11.05 24.03 9.18
N THR A 534 -11.92 24.37 10.13
CA THR A 534 -12.86 25.48 9.99
C THR A 534 -12.10 26.80 9.87
N GLU A 535 -11.10 27.02 10.73
CA GLU A 535 -10.23 28.20 10.67
C GLU A 535 -9.51 28.30 9.32
N PHE A 536 -8.96 27.19 8.82
CA PHE A 536 -8.31 27.13 7.52
C PHE A 536 -9.25 27.51 6.37
N LEU A 537 -10.46 26.92 6.34
CA LEU A 537 -11.43 27.14 5.27
C LEU A 537 -11.94 28.58 5.27
N ASP A 538 -12.15 29.18 6.44
CA ASP A 538 -12.57 30.58 6.57
C ASP A 538 -11.45 31.56 6.15
N LYS A 539 -10.18 31.23 6.43
CA LYS A 539 -9.02 32.05 5.99
C LYS A 539 -8.67 31.88 4.51
N ASN A 540 -9.01 30.74 3.89
CA ASN A 540 -8.61 30.39 2.53
C ASN A 540 -9.83 30.05 1.65
N PRO A 541 -10.65 31.05 1.27
CA PRO A 541 -11.88 30.80 0.51
C PRO A 541 -11.62 30.18 -0.87
N ALA A 542 -10.53 30.57 -1.55
CA ALA A 542 -10.16 30.01 -2.85
C ALA A 542 -9.80 28.51 -2.78
N ALA A 543 -9.07 28.10 -1.73
CA ALA A 543 -8.76 26.69 -1.50
C ALA A 543 -10.03 25.90 -1.14
N CYS A 544 -10.89 26.48 -0.31
CA CYS A 544 -12.18 25.87 0.05
C CYS A 544 -13.05 25.60 -1.19
N GLU A 545 -13.20 26.59 -2.08
CA GLU A 545 -13.96 26.43 -3.33
C GLU A 545 -13.37 25.34 -4.23
N ALA A 546 -12.04 25.31 -4.40
CA ALA A 546 -11.35 24.30 -5.20
C ALA A 546 -11.54 22.87 -4.65
N ILE A 547 -11.42 22.69 -3.32
CA ILE A 547 -11.62 21.40 -2.65
C ILE A 547 -13.07 20.93 -2.82
N LEU A 548 -14.04 21.82 -2.60
CA LEU A 548 -15.47 21.48 -2.70
C LEU A 548 -15.90 21.19 -4.14
N SER A 549 -15.40 21.96 -5.12
CA SER A 549 -15.63 21.69 -6.54
C SER A 549 -15.13 20.30 -6.93
N LYS A 550 -13.91 19.94 -6.52
CA LYS A 550 -13.36 18.60 -6.76
C LYS A 550 -14.21 17.50 -6.13
N ALA A 551 -14.63 17.69 -4.87
CA ALA A 551 -15.49 16.71 -4.20
C ALA A 551 -16.85 16.54 -4.89
N LEU A 552 -17.43 17.60 -5.45
CA LEU A 552 -18.65 17.53 -6.24
C LEU A 552 -18.45 16.78 -7.56
N ASP A 553 -17.33 16.98 -8.24
CA ASP A 553 -17.03 16.28 -9.47
C ASP A 553 -16.77 14.79 -9.24
N ALA A 554 -16.06 14.45 -8.16
CA ALA A 554 -15.91 13.09 -7.65
C ALA A 554 -17.26 12.42 -7.36
N TYR A 555 -18.16 13.12 -6.65
CA TYR A 555 -19.50 12.63 -6.36
C TYR A 555 -20.32 12.40 -7.63
N LYS A 556 -20.32 13.34 -8.59
CA LYS A 556 -21.01 13.19 -9.87
C LYS A 556 -20.47 12.01 -10.67
N ALA A 557 -19.14 11.82 -10.68
CA ALA A 557 -18.51 10.68 -11.34
C ALA A 557 -18.93 9.35 -10.70
N ALA A 558 -18.95 9.28 -9.36
CA ALA A 558 -19.40 8.10 -8.62
C ALA A 558 -20.90 7.81 -8.86
N GLU A 559 -21.75 8.82 -8.84
CA GLU A 559 -23.18 8.67 -9.13
C GLU A 559 -23.42 8.22 -10.58
N ALA A 560 -22.69 8.78 -11.54
CA ALA A 560 -22.72 8.35 -12.93
C ALA A 560 -22.24 6.90 -13.10
N ALA A 561 -21.19 6.50 -12.38
CA ALA A 561 -20.70 5.12 -12.36
C ALA A 561 -21.74 4.17 -11.75
N LYS A 562 -22.38 4.54 -10.64
CA LYS A 562 -23.46 3.77 -10.02
C LYS A 562 -24.65 3.60 -10.98
N LYS A 563 -25.10 4.68 -11.63
CA LYS A 563 -26.16 4.63 -12.65
C LYS A 563 -25.76 3.74 -13.83
N ALA A 564 -24.51 3.82 -14.28
CA ALA A 564 -24.00 2.95 -15.34
C ALA A 564 -23.97 1.47 -14.92
N ARG A 565 -23.48 1.17 -13.71
CA ARG A 565 -23.50 -0.19 -13.12
C ARG A 565 -24.92 -0.72 -13.00
N GLU A 566 -25.86 0.08 -12.48
CA GLU A 566 -27.28 -0.32 -12.38
C GLU A 566 -27.91 -0.57 -13.75
N LEU A 567 -27.59 0.25 -14.74
CA LEU A 567 -28.07 0.08 -16.12
C LEU A 567 -27.52 -1.21 -16.74
N VAL A 568 -26.24 -1.53 -16.49
CA VAL A 568 -25.64 -2.82 -16.88
C VAL A 568 -26.27 -3.98 -16.10
N ARG A 569 -26.51 -3.84 -14.79
CA ARG A 569 -27.16 -4.87 -13.96
C ARG A 569 -28.58 -5.18 -14.45
N ARG A 570 -29.38 -4.16 -14.73
CA ARG A 570 -30.73 -4.31 -15.31
C ARG A 570 -30.68 -4.96 -16.69
N LYS A 571 -29.72 -4.57 -17.54
CA LYS A 571 -29.49 -5.22 -18.84
C LYS A 571 -29.00 -6.66 -18.69
N SER A 572 -28.18 -6.97 -17.70
CA SER A 572 -27.65 -8.32 -17.42
C SER A 572 -28.75 -9.26 -16.93
N VAL A 573 -29.68 -8.80 -16.09
CA VAL A 573 -30.86 -9.58 -15.67
C VAL A 573 -31.81 -9.85 -16.85
N LEU A 574 -32.01 -8.87 -17.74
CA LEU A 574 -32.82 -9.04 -18.95
C LEU A 574 -32.11 -9.80 -20.09
N LYS A 575 -30.77 -9.85 -20.10
CA LYS A 575 -29.93 -10.52 -21.11
C LYS A 575 -29.11 -11.70 -20.55
N SER A 576 -29.43 -12.28 -19.40
CA SER A 576 -28.68 -13.45 -18.91
C SER A 576 -28.78 -14.66 -19.85
N ALA A 577 -29.68 -14.60 -20.84
CA ALA A 577 -29.80 -15.54 -21.95
C ALA A 577 -29.04 -15.15 -23.23
N MET A 578 -28.43 -13.96 -23.35
CA MET A 578 -27.74 -13.53 -24.57
C MET A 578 -26.29 -13.11 -24.28
N LEU A 579 -25.38 -14.03 -24.56
CA LEU A 579 -23.94 -13.78 -24.65
C LEU A 579 -23.64 -12.63 -25.64
N PRO A 580 -22.51 -11.93 -25.48
CA PRO A 580 -22.10 -10.91 -26.45
C PRO A 580 -22.13 -11.47 -27.88
N GLY A 581 -22.79 -10.81 -28.82
CA GLY A 581 -22.95 -11.34 -30.19
C GLY A 581 -21.64 -11.58 -30.95
N LYS A 582 -20.51 -11.07 -30.44
CA LYS A 582 -19.16 -11.32 -30.95
C LYS A 582 -18.50 -12.58 -30.35
N LEU A 583 -18.91 -12.99 -29.16
CA LEU A 583 -18.34 -14.15 -28.48
C LEU A 583 -18.78 -15.41 -29.23
N ALA A 584 -17.83 -16.08 -29.86
CA ALA A 584 -18.04 -17.44 -30.33
C ALA A 584 -17.79 -18.36 -29.15
N ASP A 585 -18.84 -18.96 -28.59
CA ASP A 585 -18.72 -19.77 -27.36
C ASP A 585 -18.26 -21.21 -27.64
N CYS A 586 -17.86 -21.94 -26.60
CA CYS A 586 -17.64 -23.38 -26.60
C CYS A 586 -18.86 -24.16 -26.09
N SER A 587 -18.94 -25.47 -26.37
CA SER A 587 -20.05 -26.30 -25.90
C SER A 587 -19.85 -26.87 -24.49
N CYS A 588 -18.65 -26.79 -23.93
CA CYS A 588 -18.34 -27.28 -22.59
C CYS A 588 -18.79 -26.27 -21.53
N GLU A 589 -19.58 -26.74 -20.57
CA GLU A 589 -20.07 -25.93 -19.44
C GLU A 589 -19.13 -25.95 -18.24
N ASP A 590 -18.11 -26.83 -18.22
CA ASP A 590 -17.14 -26.95 -17.12
C ASP A 590 -16.05 -25.87 -17.23
N PRO A 591 -16.05 -24.85 -16.35
CA PRO A 591 -15.10 -23.74 -16.45
C PRO A 591 -13.64 -24.17 -16.34
N ALA A 592 -13.36 -25.29 -15.66
CA ALA A 592 -12.00 -25.80 -15.48
C ALA A 592 -11.40 -26.36 -16.78
N LYS A 593 -12.24 -26.81 -17.72
CA LYS A 593 -11.84 -27.31 -19.03
C LYS A 593 -11.98 -26.26 -20.12
N SER A 594 -12.87 -25.30 -19.92
CA SER A 594 -13.16 -24.26 -20.91
C SER A 594 -12.10 -23.16 -20.94
N GLU A 595 -11.75 -22.75 -22.15
CA GLU A 595 -10.73 -21.75 -22.44
C GLU A 595 -11.32 -20.67 -23.36
N VAL A 596 -10.84 -19.43 -23.23
CA VAL A 596 -11.24 -18.34 -24.11
C VAL A 596 -10.03 -17.64 -24.69
N PHE A 597 -10.01 -17.48 -26.01
CA PHE A 597 -9.01 -16.71 -26.73
C PHE A 597 -9.54 -15.29 -26.97
N ILE A 598 -8.87 -14.31 -26.40
CA ILE A 598 -9.13 -12.88 -26.66
C ILE A 598 -8.18 -12.47 -27.78
N VAL A 599 -8.74 -12.17 -28.96
CA VAL A 599 -7.97 -12.01 -30.20
C VAL A 599 -8.05 -10.57 -30.73
N GLU A 600 -6.94 -10.07 -31.25
CA GLU A 600 -6.87 -8.78 -31.93
C GLU A 600 -7.54 -8.82 -33.32
N GLY A 601 -8.66 -8.13 -33.47
CA GLY A 601 -9.34 -7.96 -34.75
C GLY A 601 -10.23 -9.13 -35.18
N ASP A 602 -11.14 -8.84 -36.12
CA ASP A 602 -12.05 -9.85 -36.67
C ASP A 602 -11.35 -10.83 -37.62
N SER A 603 -10.22 -10.44 -38.22
CA SER A 603 -9.45 -11.29 -39.14
C SER A 603 -8.81 -12.46 -38.40
N ALA A 604 -7.98 -12.19 -37.40
CA ALA A 604 -7.40 -13.23 -36.56
C ALA A 604 -8.49 -13.96 -35.75
N GLY A 605 -9.55 -13.27 -35.33
CA GLY A 605 -10.73 -13.88 -34.72
C GLY A 605 -11.40 -14.91 -35.64
N GLY A 606 -11.47 -14.64 -36.94
CA GLY A 606 -12.00 -15.54 -37.96
C GLY A 606 -11.17 -16.81 -38.11
N SER A 607 -9.85 -16.68 -38.28
CA SER A 607 -8.93 -17.82 -38.38
C SER A 607 -8.94 -18.68 -37.11
N THR A 608 -8.94 -18.03 -35.93
CA THR A 608 -9.02 -18.71 -34.62
C THR A 608 -10.35 -19.45 -34.47
N LYS A 609 -11.48 -18.82 -34.85
CA LYS A 609 -12.80 -19.45 -34.78
C LYS A 609 -12.91 -20.68 -35.67
N GLN A 610 -12.24 -20.70 -36.82
CA GLN A 610 -12.21 -21.83 -37.75
C GLN A 610 -11.26 -22.95 -37.28
N GLY A 611 -10.12 -22.60 -36.68
CA GLY A 611 -9.10 -23.58 -36.26
C GLY A 611 -9.32 -24.20 -34.88
N ARG A 612 -10.12 -23.58 -34.01
CA ARG A 612 -10.32 -24.04 -32.62
C ARG A 612 -11.07 -25.36 -32.50
N ASP A 613 -10.89 -26.01 -31.36
CA ASP A 613 -11.80 -27.06 -30.90
C ASP A 613 -13.02 -26.42 -30.22
N ARG A 614 -14.16 -26.43 -30.93
CA ARG A 614 -15.42 -25.84 -30.46
C ARG A 614 -15.95 -26.49 -29.17
N ARG A 615 -15.45 -27.66 -28.78
CA ARG A 615 -15.88 -28.33 -27.55
C ARG A 615 -15.52 -27.53 -26.32
N PHE A 616 -14.31 -27.02 -26.22
CA PHE A 616 -13.82 -26.35 -25.00
C PHE A 616 -13.16 -24.98 -25.24
N GLN A 617 -13.01 -24.54 -26.49
CA GLN A 617 -12.37 -23.25 -26.81
C GLN A 617 -13.39 -22.22 -27.33
N ALA A 618 -13.52 -21.13 -26.59
CA ALA A 618 -14.25 -19.93 -26.97
C ALA A 618 -13.32 -18.88 -27.60
N VAL A 619 -13.86 -17.98 -28.41
CA VAL A 619 -13.10 -16.92 -29.10
C VAL A 619 -13.86 -15.61 -28.99
N LEU A 620 -13.18 -14.57 -28.50
CA LEU A 620 -13.70 -13.22 -28.36
C LEU A 620 -12.81 -12.24 -29.16
N PRO A 621 -13.24 -11.83 -30.36
CA PRO A 621 -12.52 -10.84 -31.14
C PRO A 621 -12.76 -9.42 -30.60
N LEU A 622 -11.68 -8.64 -30.52
CA LEU A 622 -11.72 -7.23 -30.11
C LEU A 622 -11.51 -6.31 -31.32
N ARG A 623 -12.19 -5.15 -31.33
CA ARG A 623 -12.01 -4.15 -32.39
C ARG A 623 -11.33 -2.90 -31.87
N GLY A 624 -10.24 -2.52 -32.53
CA GLY A 624 -9.48 -1.31 -32.20
C GLY A 624 -8.73 -1.40 -30.87
N LYS A 625 -8.13 -0.28 -30.47
CA LYS A 625 -7.38 -0.18 -29.22
C LYS A 625 -8.34 -0.12 -28.03
N ILE A 626 -8.05 -0.89 -27.00
CA ILE A 626 -8.87 -0.91 -25.77
C ILE A 626 -8.73 0.42 -25.04
N LEU A 627 -9.81 0.84 -24.39
CA LEU A 627 -9.79 2.01 -23.52
C LEU A 627 -8.77 1.80 -22.38
N ASN A 628 -7.83 2.73 -22.24
CA ASN A 628 -6.94 2.74 -21.09
C ASN A 628 -7.72 3.12 -19.83
N VAL A 629 -7.98 2.12 -18.98
CA VAL A 629 -8.76 2.27 -17.76
C VAL A 629 -8.00 2.98 -16.64
N GLU A 630 -6.67 3.10 -16.74
CA GLU A 630 -5.87 3.82 -15.73
C GLU A 630 -6.11 5.34 -15.77
N ARG A 631 -6.53 5.86 -16.93
CA ARG A 631 -6.73 7.30 -17.19
C ARG A 631 -8.19 7.74 -17.16
N LYS A 632 -9.09 6.81 -16.85
CA LYS A 632 -10.52 6.99 -17.03
C LYS A 632 -11.27 6.56 -15.79
N ASP A 633 -12.39 7.21 -15.56
CA ASP A 633 -13.29 6.90 -14.47
C ASP A 633 -14.05 5.59 -14.73
N ASP A 634 -14.55 4.98 -13.66
CA ASP A 634 -15.32 3.75 -13.71
C ASP A 634 -16.53 3.82 -14.65
N ALA A 635 -17.15 5.01 -14.78
CA ALA A 635 -18.27 5.21 -15.68
C ALA A 635 -17.87 5.00 -17.15
N ALA A 636 -16.66 5.38 -17.54
CA ALA A 636 -16.16 5.15 -18.89
C ALA A 636 -15.98 3.66 -19.21
N ILE A 637 -15.59 2.84 -18.22
CA ILE A 637 -15.48 1.38 -18.37
C ILE A 637 -16.84 0.80 -18.76
N TYR A 638 -17.89 1.18 -18.04
CA TYR A 638 -19.25 0.70 -18.30
C TYR A 638 -19.91 1.34 -19.52
N LYS A 639 -19.40 2.44 -20.07
CA LYS A 639 -19.89 3.01 -21.35
C LYS A 639 -19.24 2.34 -22.55
N ASN A 640 -18.06 1.74 -22.39
CA ASN A 640 -17.32 1.11 -23.49
C ASN A 640 -17.88 -0.28 -23.82
N GLN A 641 -18.27 -0.47 -25.09
CA GLN A 641 -18.89 -1.72 -25.53
C GLN A 641 -17.92 -2.92 -25.51
N GLU A 642 -16.63 -2.73 -25.82
CA GLU A 642 -15.65 -3.84 -25.82
C GLU A 642 -15.37 -4.32 -24.39
N LEU A 643 -15.21 -3.39 -23.44
CA LEU A 643 -15.05 -3.73 -22.02
C LEU A 643 -16.32 -4.39 -21.45
N GLN A 644 -17.51 -3.92 -21.81
CA GLN A 644 -18.76 -4.60 -21.45
C GLN A 644 -18.80 -6.03 -21.99
N ASN A 645 -18.40 -6.24 -23.24
CA ASN A 645 -18.36 -7.57 -23.85
C ASN A 645 -17.38 -8.50 -23.13
N LEU A 646 -16.22 -7.97 -22.68
CA LEU A 646 -15.25 -8.72 -21.88
C LEU A 646 -15.82 -9.10 -20.50
N ILE A 647 -16.41 -8.14 -19.78
CA ILE A 647 -16.99 -8.36 -18.45
C ILE A 647 -18.09 -9.44 -18.52
N LEU A 648 -19.02 -9.29 -19.47
CA LEU A 648 -20.13 -10.23 -19.67
C LEU A 648 -19.66 -11.59 -20.21
N GLY A 649 -18.74 -11.59 -21.16
CA GLY A 649 -18.25 -12.81 -21.80
C GLY A 649 -17.50 -13.71 -20.84
N LEU A 650 -16.66 -13.13 -19.97
CA LEU A 650 -15.87 -13.85 -18.98
C LEU A 650 -16.65 -14.17 -17.69
N GLY A 651 -17.69 -13.39 -17.38
CA GLY A 651 -18.42 -13.52 -16.11
C GLY A 651 -17.72 -12.86 -14.93
N LEU A 652 -17.06 -11.70 -15.14
CA LEU A 652 -16.25 -11.05 -14.09
C LEU A 652 -17.06 -10.38 -12.98
N GLY A 653 -18.38 -10.29 -13.13
CA GLY A 653 -19.25 -9.55 -12.21
C GLY A 653 -19.09 -8.03 -12.28
N LEU A 654 -19.72 -7.33 -11.34
CA LEU A 654 -19.58 -5.88 -11.20
C LEU A 654 -18.33 -5.55 -10.37
N ARG A 655 -17.69 -4.43 -10.71
CA ARG A 655 -16.49 -3.98 -10.01
C ARG A 655 -16.87 -3.56 -8.59
N GLY A 656 -16.17 -4.13 -7.60
CA GLY A 656 -16.38 -3.87 -6.18
C GLY A 656 -17.29 -4.88 -5.46
N GLU A 657 -17.87 -5.85 -6.18
CA GLU A 657 -18.45 -7.05 -5.55
C GLU A 657 -17.34 -8.08 -5.30
N GLU A 658 -17.51 -8.95 -4.31
CA GLU A 658 -16.57 -10.06 -4.08
C GLU A 658 -16.49 -10.93 -5.34
N PHE A 659 -15.27 -11.34 -5.70
CA PHE A 659 -15.06 -12.18 -6.87
C PHE A 659 -15.65 -13.57 -6.63
N ASP A 660 -16.74 -13.89 -7.33
CA ASP A 660 -17.27 -15.24 -7.35
C ASP A 660 -16.60 -16.06 -8.46
N GLN A 661 -15.69 -16.95 -8.06
CA GLN A 661 -15.03 -17.86 -8.99
C GLN A 661 -16.03 -18.80 -9.69
N ARG A 662 -17.20 -19.08 -9.10
CA ARG A 662 -18.23 -19.93 -9.71
C ARG A 662 -18.94 -19.24 -10.89
N ALA A 663 -18.93 -17.92 -10.91
CA ALA A 663 -19.48 -17.13 -12.00
C ALA A 663 -18.49 -17.01 -13.19
N LEU A 664 -17.22 -17.33 -12.99
CA LEU A 664 -16.19 -17.30 -14.04
C LEU A 664 -16.44 -18.43 -15.04
N ARG A 665 -16.59 -18.07 -16.32
CA ARG A 665 -16.97 -19.03 -17.38
C ARG A 665 -15.80 -19.83 -17.94
N TYR A 666 -14.58 -19.30 -17.83
CA TYR A 666 -13.36 -19.90 -18.38
C TYR A 666 -12.21 -19.76 -17.39
N HIS A 667 -11.62 -20.87 -16.94
CA HIS A 667 -10.46 -20.86 -16.05
C HIS A 667 -9.14 -20.58 -16.78
N ARG A 668 -9.15 -20.59 -18.13
CA ARG A 668 -8.02 -20.17 -18.95
C ARG A 668 -8.43 -19.05 -19.89
N ILE A 669 -7.97 -17.85 -19.58
CA ILE A 669 -8.14 -16.64 -20.37
C ILE A 669 -6.83 -16.41 -21.12
N ILE A 670 -6.83 -16.65 -22.42
CA ILE A 670 -5.62 -16.61 -23.25
C ILE A 670 -5.66 -15.33 -24.10
N LEU A 671 -4.72 -14.43 -23.87
CA LEU A 671 -4.52 -13.23 -24.66
C LEU A 671 -3.69 -13.58 -25.89
N LEU A 672 -4.29 -13.46 -27.07
CA LEU A 672 -3.67 -13.81 -28.34
C LEU A 672 -3.61 -12.57 -29.24
N THR A 673 -2.51 -11.83 -29.11
CA THR A 673 -2.23 -10.58 -29.82
C THR A 673 -1.12 -10.77 -30.85
N ASP A 674 -1.04 -9.90 -31.85
CA ASP A 674 0.03 -9.98 -32.85
C ASP A 674 1.42 -9.70 -32.24
N ALA A 675 2.46 -10.27 -32.85
CA ALA A 675 3.85 -10.14 -32.43
C ALA A 675 4.49 -8.84 -32.99
N ASP A 676 3.76 -7.73 -32.87
CA ASP A 676 4.17 -6.40 -33.29
C ASP A 676 3.98 -5.36 -32.17
N VAL A 677 4.29 -4.11 -32.47
CA VAL A 677 4.21 -3.01 -31.51
C VAL A 677 2.77 -2.70 -31.06
N ASP A 678 1.78 -2.90 -31.94
CA ASP A 678 0.38 -2.63 -31.64
C ASP A 678 -0.24 -3.76 -30.81
N GLY A 679 0.08 -5.01 -31.10
CA GLY A 679 -0.27 -6.18 -30.30
C GLY A 679 0.35 -6.12 -28.91
N GLY A 680 1.60 -5.68 -28.78
CA GLY A 680 2.23 -5.40 -27.48
C GLY A 680 1.47 -4.33 -26.66
N HIS A 681 1.00 -3.28 -27.33
CA HIS A 681 0.21 -2.24 -26.69
C HIS A 681 -1.17 -2.74 -26.26
N ILE A 682 -1.88 -3.50 -27.11
CA ILE A 682 -3.18 -4.10 -26.78
C ILE A 682 -3.05 -5.10 -25.63
N ARG A 683 -2.00 -5.94 -25.65
CA ARG A 683 -1.68 -6.86 -24.55
C ARG A 683 -1.51 -6.10 -23.23
N THR A 684 -0.76 -5.00 -23.24
CA THR A 684 -0.55 -4.17 -22.06
C THR A 684 -1.87 -3.56 -21.55
N LEU A 685 -2.73 -3.06 -22.45
CA LEU A 685 -4.05 -2.54 -22.09
C LEU A 685 -4.97 -3.60 -21.48
N LEU A 686 -4.97 -4.82 -22.05
CA LEU A 686 -5.74 -5.95 -21.54
C LEU A 686 -5.28 -6.38 -20.16
N LEU A 687 -3.96 -6.54 -19.97
CA LEU A 687 -3.38 -6.89 -18.69
C LEU A 687 -3.69 -5.83 -17.63
N THR A 688 -3.58 -4.55 -18.00
CA THR A 688 -3.94 -3.43 -17.12
C THR A 688 -5.41 -3.49 -16.73
N PHE A 689 -6.31 -3.69 -17.70
CA PHE A 689 -7.74 -3.81 -17.45
C PHE A 689 -8.06 -4.96 -16.51
N LEU A 690 -7.60 -6.18 -16.82
CA LEU A 690 -7.85 -7.36 -16.00
C LEU A 690 -7.30 -7.17 -14.59
N PHE A 691 -6.10 -6.60 -14.44
CA PHE A 691 -5.47 -6.38 -13.14
C PHE A 691 -6.23 -5.35 -12.30
N ARG A 692 -6.68 -4.26 -12.91
CA ARG A 692 -7.43 -3.18 -12.23
C ARG A 692 -8.91 -3.51 -11.98
N TYR A 693 -9.48 -4.39 -12.78
CA TYR A 693 -10.89 -4.79 -12.67
C TYR A 693 -11.05 -6.00 -11.75
N GLN A 694 -10.25 -7.05 -11.93
CA GLN A 694 -10.32 -8.28 -11.13
C GLN A 694 -8.95 -8.94 -10.93
N ARG A 695 -8.26 -8.52 -9.87
CA ARG A 695 -6.92 -9.01 -9.52
C ARG A 695 -6.87 -10.50 -9.19
N ALA A 696 -7.95 -11.05 -8.64
CA ALA A 696 -8.05 -12.47 -8.28
C ALA A 696 -7.80 -13.41 -9.48
N LEU A 697 -8.00 -12.96 -10.72
CA LEU A 697 -7.67 -13.75 -11.92
C LEU A 697 -6.18 -14.09 -12.02
N PHE A 698 -5.30 -13.19 -11.57
CA PHE A 698 -3.85 -13.40 -11.62
C PHE A 698 -3.38 -14.24 -10.44
N GLU A 699 -3.96 -14.03 -9.27
CA GLU A 699 -3.63 -14.78 -8.05
C GLU A 699 -4.04 -16.25 -8.18
N ASN A 700 -5.17 -16.52 -8.83
CA ASN A 700 -5.64 -17.87 -9.11
C ASN A 700 -5.05 -18.49 -10.40
N GLY A 701 -4.17 -17.76 -11.11
CA GLY A 701 -3.46 -18.27 -12.29
C GLY A 701 -4.34 -18.54 -13.52
N HIS A 702 -5.35 -17.69 -13.77
CA HIS A 702 -6.29 -17.84 -14.89
C HIS A 702 -5.88 -17.11 -16.17
N VAL A 703 -4.89 -16.20 -16.12
CA VAL A 703 -4.50 -15.33 -17.26
C VAL A 703 -3.24 -15.84 -17.94
N PHE A 704 -3.33 -16.08 -19.24
CA PHE A 704 -2.25 -16.60 -20.08
C PHE A 704 -2.03 -15.69 -21.29
N VAL A 705 -0.81 -15.72 -21.84
CA VAL A 705 -0.47 -15.11 -23.14
C VAL A 705 -0.08 -16.22 -24.11
N GLY A 706 -0.71 -16.23 -25.27
CA GLY A 706 -0.36 -17.14 -26.37
C GLY A 706 0.95 -16.74 -27.03
N VAL A 707 1.80 -17.71 -27.34
CA VAL A 707 3.08 -17.47 -28.03
C VAL A 707 3.02 -18.11 -29.42
N PRO A 708 2.61 -17.38 -30.47
CA PRO A 708 2.64 -17.89 -31.83
C PRO A 708 4.08 -18.00 -32.37
N PRO A 709 4.34 -18.83 -33.39
CA PRO A 709 5.64 -18.93 -34.02
C PRO A 709 5.96 -17.68 -34.86
N LEU A 710 7.23 -17.29 -34.92
CA LEU A 710 7.69 -16.15 -35.72
C LEU A 710 8.03 -16.57 -37.16
N TYR A 711 8.51 -17.80 -37.34
CA TYR A 711 9.00 -18.31 -38.61
C TYR A 711 8.44 -19.70 -38.92
N LYS A 712 8.24 -19.95 -40.21
CA LYS A 712 7.98 -21.28 -40.78
C LYS A 712 9.08 -21.59 -41.79
N VAL A 713 9.74 -22.72 -41.63
CA VAL A 713 10.78 -23.24 -42.53
C VAL A 713 10.25 -24.49 -43.21
N GLU A 714 10.22 -24.49 -44.55
CA GLU A 714 9.67 -25.58 -45.34
C GLU A 714 10.72 -26.13 -46.32
N LEU A 715 10.89 -27.46 -46.34
CA LEU A 715 11.70 -28.18 -47.32
C LEU A 715 10.76 -29.05 -48.15
N ALA A 716 11.00 -29.15 -49.46
CA ALA A 716 10.10 -29.77 -50.46
C ALA A 716 9.70 -31.25 -50.21
N ARG A 717 10.23 -31.92 -49.17
CA ARG A 717 9.94 -33.31 -48.79
C ARG A 717 9.87 -33.56 -47.27
N HIS A 718 9.87 -32.52 -46.45
CA HIS A 718 9.83 -32.64 -44.98
C HIS A 718 8.64 -31.85 -44.43
N ALA A 719 8.18 -32.24 -43.24
CA ALA A 719 7.18 -31.47 -42.51
C ALA A 719 7.69 -30.05 -42.23
N PRO A 720 6.82 -29.03 -42.30
CA PRO A 720 7.20 -27.66 -42.00
C PRO A 720 7.62 -27.54 -40.53
N VAL A 721 8.73 -26.85 -40.28
CA VAL A 721 9.25 -26.58 -38.93
C VAL A 721 8.91 -25.16 -38.54
N TYR A 722 8.31 -24.99 -37.37
CA TYR A 722 7.97 -23.68 -36.80
C TYR A 722 9.02 -23.26 -35.77
N CYS A 723 9.54 -22.04 -35.90
CA CYS A 723 10.51 -21.46 -34.97
C CYS A 723 9.91 -20.25 -34.25
N TYR A 724 10.10 -20.20 -32.93
CA TYR A 724 9.54 -19.16 -32.05
C TYR A 724 10.55 -18.06 -31.73
N THR A 725 11.84 -18.29 -31.97
CA THR A 725 12.89 -17.28 -31.78
C THR A 725 13.84 -17.24 -32.98
N GLU A 726 14.53 -16.12 -33.16
CA GLU A 726 15.59 -15.99 -34.16
C GLU A 726 16.71 -17.02 -33.92
N ALA A 727 17.04 -17.30 -32.65
CA ALA A 727 18.06 -18.28 -32.30
C ALA A 727 17.65 -19.71 -32.73
N GLU A 728 16.39 -20.09 -32.51
CA GLU A 728 15.84 -21.36 -33.00
C GLU A 728 15.89 -21.45 -34.53
N LEU A 729 15.57 -20.36 -35.24
CA LEU A 729 15.68 -20.29 -36.69
C LEU A 729 17.12 -20.52 -37.16
N GLN A 730 18.09 -19.77 -36.61
CA GLN A 730 19.50 -19.89 -36.99
C GLN A 730 20.07 -21.28 -36.66
N ALA A 731 19.69 -21.86 -35.52
CA ALA A 731 20.09 -23.22 -35.16
C ALA A 731 19.51 -24.25 -36.13
N HIS A 732 18.23 -24.11 -36.50
CA HIS A 732 17.61 -25.01 -37.47
C HIS A 732 18.25 -24.87 -38.85
N LEU A 733 18.50 -23.66 -39.34
CA LEU A 733 19.17 -23.42 -40.62
C LEU A 733 20.60 -24.01 -40.65
N ARG A 734 21.34 -23.96 -39.54
CA ARG A 734 22.67 -24.61 -39.41
C ARG A 734 22.61 -26.14 -39.39
N SER A 735 21.50 -26.72 -38.94
CA SER A 735 21.30 -28.17 -38.91
C SER A 735 20.94 -28.76 -40.28
N LEU A 736 20.52 -27.92 -41.23
CA LEU A 736 20.19 -28.35 -42.58
C LEU A 736 21.47 -28.62 -43.40
N PRO A 737 21.45 -29.62 -44.31
CA PRO A 737 22.59 -29.87 -45.20
C PRO A 737 22.82 -28.68 -46.13
N ALA A 738 24.08 -28.39 -46.47
CA ALA A 738 24.46 -27.23 -47.28
C ALA A 738 23.84 -27.18 -48.69
N SER A 739 23.28 -28.29 -49.17
CA SER A 739 22.56 -28.41 -50.44
C SER A 739 21.05 -28.16 -50.33
N ALA A 740 20.50 -27.95 -49.13
CA ALA A 740 19.08 -27.68 -48.94
C ALA A 740 18.75 -26.22 -49.27
N SER A 741 17.68 -26.01 -50.03
CA SER A 741 17.09 -24.69 -50.31
C SER A 741 15.76 -24.55 -49.53
N PRO A 742 15.79 -24.19 -48.24
CA PRO A 742 14.57 -24.03 -47.44
C PRO A 742 13.79 -22.78 -47.88
N THR A 743 12.46 -22.89 -47.90
CA THR A 743 11.56 -21.73 -48.04
C THR A 743 11.26 -21.17 -46.66
N LEU A 744 11.61 -19.90 -46.43
CA LEU A 744 11.38 -19.21 -45.16
C LEU A 744 10.18 -18.27 -45.28
N GLN A 745 9.19 -18.46 -44.41
CA GLN A 745 8.07 -17.54 -44.22
C GLN A 745 8.14 -16.94 -42.82
N ARG A 746 8.04 -15.61 -42.73
CA ARG A 746 7.93 -14.88 -41.46
C ARG A 746 6.49 -14.45 -41.27
N PHE A 747 5.89 -14.77 -40.12
CA PHE A 747 4.56 -14.31 -39.77
C PHE A 747 4.65 -12.89 -39.21
N LYS A 748 3.81 -11.98 -39.72
CA LYS A 748 3.70 -10.60 -39.19
C LYS A 748 2.48 -10.42 -38.29
N GLY A 749 1.41 -11.16 -38.57
CA GLY A 749 0.19 -11.15 -37.76
C GLY A 749 -0.52 -12.50 -37.81
N LEU A 750 -1.35 -12.76 -36.80
CA LEU A 750 -2.10 -14.00 -36.63
C LEU A 750 -3.09 -14.25 -37.77
N GLY A 751 -3.57 -13.19 -38.42
CA GLY A 751 -4.47 -13.26 -39.57
C GLY A 751 -3.82 -13.84 -40.84
N GLU A 752 -2.49 -13.90 -40.91
CA GLU A 752 -1.75 -14.48 -42.04
C GLU A 752 -1.61 -16.01 -41.94
N MET A 753 -1.93 -16.59 -40.78
CA MET A 753 -1.85 -18.03 -40.55
C MET A 753 -3.13 -18.72 -40.98
N MET A 754 -2.98 -19.85 -41.68
CA MET A 754 -4.12 -20.71 -42.02
C MET A 754 -4.69 -21.35 -40.74
N PRO A 755 -6.01 -21.61 -40.64
CA PRO A 755 -6.62 -22.15 -39.42
C PRO A 755 -5.96 -23.44 -38.90
N VAL A 756 -5.53 -24.33 -39.79
CA VAL A 756 -4.81 -25.57 -39.43
C VAL A 756 -3.45 -25.28 -38.82
N GLN A 757 -2.70 -24.33 -39.38
CA GLN A 757 -1.39 -23.91 -38.84
C GLN A 757 -1.55 -23.29 -37.46
N LEU A 758 -2.58 -22.47 -37.28
CA LEU A 758 -2.87 -21.84 -35.99
C LEU A 758 -3.25 -22.89 -34.94
N TRP A 759 -3.99 -23.93 -35.33
CA TRP A 759 -4.28 -25.08 -34.47
C TRP A 759 -3.00 -25.79 -34.02
N GLU A 760 -2.20 -26.27 -34.98
CA GLU A 760 -1.00 -27.08 -34.73
C GLU A 760 0.05 -26.35 -33.86
N THR A 761 0.09 -25.02 -33.94
CA THR A 761 1.14 -24.23 -33.29
C THR A 761 0.66 -23.57 -31.99
N THR A 762 -0.55 -23.02 -31.96
CA THR A 762 -0.94 -22.04 -30.94
C THR A 762 -2.21 -22.42 -30.19
N LEU A 763 -3.13 -23.18 -30.79
CA LEU A 763 -4.40 -23.55 -30.14
C LEU A 763 -4.39 -24.95 -29.51
N ASP A 764 -3.68 -25.92 -30.10
CA ASP A 764 -3.64 -27.31 -29.63
C ASP A 764 -2.98 -27.41 -28.24
N PRO A 765 -3.70 -27.86 -27.19
CA PRO A 765 -3.14 -28.03 -25.85
C PRO A 765 -1.93 -28.95 -25.77
N SER A 766 -1.74 -29.87 -26.72
CA SER A 766 -0.63 -30.82 -26.73
C SER A 766 0.69 -30.26 -27.26
N GLN A 767 0.64 -29.22 -28.10
CA GLN A 767 1.80 -28.65 -28.80
C GLN A 767 2.08 -27.18 -28.44
N ARG A 768 1.07 -26.43 -28.00
CA ARG A 768 1.17 -24.98 -27.83
C ARG A 768 2.09 -24.56 -26.68
N ARG A 769 2.62 -23.34 -26.81
CA ARG A 769 3.35 -22.63 -25.74
C ARG A 769 2.49 -21.48 -25.20
N LEU A 770 2.20 -21.51 -23.90
CA LEU A 770 1.51 -20.42 -23.19
C LEU A 770 2.42 -19.87 -22.09
N LYS A 771 2.41 -18.55 -21.92
CA LYS A 771 3.02 -17.88 -20.76
C LYS A 771 1.94 -17.62 -19.72
N LEU A 772 2.05 -18.22 -18.54
CA LEU A 772 1.20 -17.88 -17.39
C LEU A 772 1.65 -16.53 -16.81
N ILE A 773 0.70 -15.62 -16.59
CA ILE A 773 0.99 -14.32 -15.98
C ILE A 773 0.69 -14.39 -14.49
N THR A 774 1.72 -14.30 -13.66
CA THR A 774 1.63 -14.26 -12.20
C THR A 774 1.99 -12.88 -11.68
N VAL A 775 1.50 -12.55 -10.48
CA VAL A 775 1.84 -11.31 -9.78
C VAL A 775 2.57 -11.70 -8.50
N GLU A 776 3.89 -11.47 -8.47
CA GLU A 776 4.73 -11.75 -7.29
C GLU A 776 4.45 -10.75 -6.17
N GLU A 777 4.55 -9.46 -6.49
CA GLU A 777 4.25 -8.37 -5.57
C GLU A 777 3.27 -7.38 -6.19
N ALA A 778 2.04 -7.38 -5.69
CA ALA A 778 1.00 -6.57 -6.28
C ALA A 778 1.13 -5.07 -6.02
N ALA A 779 1.81 -4.67 -4.94
CA ALA A 779 2.13 -3.27 -4.68
C ALA A 779 3.06 -2.73 -5.78
N GLN A 780 4.14 -3.46 -6.05
CA GLN A 780 5.10 -3.11 -7.12
C GLN A 780 4.45 -3.16 -8.51
N ALA A 781 3.64 -4.19 -8.81
CA ALA A 781 2.91 -4.28 -10.07
C ALA A 781 1.94 -3.10 -10.26
N SER A 782 1.23 -2.73 -9.20
CA SER A 782 0.33 -1.57 -9.19
C SER A 782 1.07 -0.26 -9.46
N VAL A 783 2.21 -0.02 -8.82
CA VAL A 783 3.05 1.16 -9.07
C VAL A 783 3.54 1.18 -10.51
N THR A 784 4.06 0.06 -11.00
CA THR A 784 4.59 -0.06 -12.37
C THR A 784 3.51 0.23 -13.41
N LEU A 785 2.31 -0.36 -13.25
CA LEU A 785 1.18 -0.07 -14.13
C LEU A 785 0.73 1.39 -14.05
N SER A 786 0.74 2.00 -12.86
CA SER A 786 0.41 3.41 -12.68
C SER A 786 1.37 4.33 -13.43
N VAL A 787 2.68 4.04 -13.38
CA VAL A 787 3.72 4.81 -14.11
C VAL A 787 3.58 4.62 -15.62
N LEU A 788 3.43 3.37 -16.09
CA LEU A 788 3.33 3.06 -17.51
C LEU A 788 2.03 3.55 -18.15
N MET A 789 0.90 3.43 -17.44
CA MET A 789 -0.44 3.64 -18.01
C MET A 789 -1.13 4.92 -17.53
N GLY A 790 -0.66 5.57 -16.46
CA GLY A 790 -1.27 6.76 -15.87
C GLY A 790 -1.12 8.05 -16.69
N ASP A 791 -1.39 9.20 -16.09
CA ASP A 791 -1.39 10.48 -16.81
C ASP A 791 -0.03 11.17 -16.86
N LYS A 792 0.87 10.88 -15.91
CA LYS A 792 2.16 11.55 -15.77
C LYS A 792 3.17 11.07 -16.82
N VAL A 793 3.60 11.99 -17.68
CA VAL A 793 4.57 11.69 -18.77
C VAL A 793 6.01 11.62 -18.26
N GLY A 794 6.38 12.43 -17.26
CA GLY A 794 7.74 12.51 -16.73
C GLY A 794 8.28 11.17 -16.19
N PRO A 795 7.65 10.60 -15.14
CA PRO A 795 8.06 9.33 -14.55
C PRO A 795 8.09 8.18 -15.56
N ARG A 796 7.13 8.17 -16.50
CA ARG A 796 7.10 7.19 -17.59
C ARG A 796 8.33 7.31 -18.49
N LYS A 797 8.70 8.52 -18.87
CA LYS A 797 9.86 8.75 -19.75
C LYS A 797 11.15 8.34 -19.05
N GLU A 798 11.29 8.66 -17.77
CA GLU A 798 12.43 8.24 -16.96
C GLU A 798 12.51 6.72 -16.83
N LEU A 799 11.37 6.05 -16.60
CA LEU A 799 11.31 4.59 -16.57
C LEU A 799 11.72 3.99 -17.92
N ILE A 800 11.23 4.53 -19.04
CA ILE A 800 11.61 4.07 -20.39
C ILE A 800 13.12 4.26 -20.63
N GLN A 801 13.71 5.38 -20.18
CA GLN A 801 15.15 5.63 -20.33
C GLN A 801 15.99 4.68 -19.45
N THR A 802 15.57 4.46 -18.21
CA THR A 802 16.26 3.61 -17.24
C THR A 802 16.17 2.14 -17.60
N VAL A 803 14.99 1.67 -18.03
CA VAL A 803 14.76 0.27 -18.43
C VAL A 803 15.29 0.03 -19.83
N GLY A 804 15.11 0.96 -20.76
CA GLY A 804 15.59 0.83 -22.14
C GLY A 804 17.11 0.67 -22.24
N SER A 805 17.86 1.40 -21.41
CA SER A 805 19.32 1.23 -21.32
C SER A 805 19.72 -0.12 -20.73
N LYS A 806 18.99 -0.64 -19.73
CA LYS A 806 19.20 -1.99 -19.16
C LYS A 806 18.83 -3.12 -20.11
N MET A 807 17.72 -3.01 -20.85
CA MET A 807 17.28 -4.01 -21.83
C MET A 807 18.23 -4.07 -23.03
N ALA A 808 18.74 -2.93 -23.49
CA ALA A 808 19.78 -2.88 -24.51
C ALA A 808 21.10 -3.52 -24.05
N ALA A 809 21.46 -3.36 -22.77
CA ALA A 809 22.64 -4.00 -22.17
C ALA A 809 22.45 -5.51 -21.94
N ALA A 810 21.23 -5.97 -21.67
CA ALA A 810 20.89 -7.36 -21.40
C ALA A 810 20.56 -8.19 -22.67
N GLY A 811 20.47 -7.56 -23.85
CA GLY A 811 20.07 -8.24 -25.09
C GLY A 811 18.63 -8.79 -25.09
N MET A 812 17.81 -8.40 -24.10
CA MET A 812 16.43 -8.83 -23.95
C MET A 812 15.51 -7.78 -24.56
N LEU A 813 15.15 -7.95 -25.83
CA LEU A 813 14.17 -7.09 -26.52
C LEU A 813 12.73 -7.63 -26.44
N ASP A 814 12.50 -8.77 -25.80
CA ASP A 814 11.17 -9.40 -25.70
C ASP A 814 10.74 -9.62 -24.25
N ILE A 815 9.88 -8.73 -23.74
CA ILE A 815 8.90 -9.02 -22.67
C ILE A 815 7.55 -8.42 -23.09
#